data_AF-M0CJG3-F1
#
_entry.id   AF-M0CJG3-F1
#
_cell.length_a   1.000
_cell.length_b   1.000
_cell.length_c   1.000
_cell.angle_alpha   90.00
_cell.angle_beta   90.00
_cell.angle_gamma   90.00
#
_symmetry.space_group_name_H-M   'P 1'
#
loop_
_entity.id
_entity.type
_entity.pdbx_description
1 polymer ?
#
loop_
_entity_poly.entity_id
_entity_poly.type
_entity_poly.pdbx_seq_one_letter_code
_entity_poly.pdbx_strand_id
1 'polypeptide(L)'
;MVNGNQNEPDSTSEETRRTWQPSGDEFGRRSFLKLGAGAAAAGTLLAGEAAAAPTTRHLEIVSTDEPTETGGLAVKYEFTATGEIVPDTGNGRNSSEGNDSVAQNDDGTWTATGKTGNGFGDAYSVTGRIVDFSAAGSFELYLDGEAVAVGDVVTDYEHTIEVLTTEDPSELDYTFTTTGEIAPDYDNGDDSASGNDSVTENDDGTWTADGYTGNGYGDAYYFDGELTDFGPVEAFAEVRVDGAAVDLSRFESGPDRHTIEVLTTEDPSELDYTFTTTGEIVPNYDAAENAASGNDSVAQNDDGTWTADGYTGNGYGDTYSFEGELTDFGPVEAFVEVRVDGAVIDLSQFESEPDLSATAGRTIEVLTTENPSELDYRFATTGEIRPVTDAEENAASGNDSVRENADGTWTADGYTGNGYGDTYTFDGELLWFGPDVDHAEVRIDGSVVDLSGYEPPEPAVVMGGGDGYSGTVPESEADVVVSSRGELTSALGGADRGDVVYVDPSASIDVPDRELTIPSGVTLASDRGIGGSDGGEIRADRVYGEGPLQTGDDVRVTGLRVSGPITEYVDYSRPVHSGVTVKGTGCEIDNVEISGFSYAGVKLQEAAYVHHSHIHTNAMDGLGYGIVCNQEGGDTLVEYNEFNLNRHSVANRGYAGYEVRYNHFGEDAIAYQVGTHRPGATTLEIHHNTFVPTLHLNSGEDPESHVSIRGVPDDVADIHHNWFHNPRRPDPGRGRESIIQPHVEEFTNLDYRNNHYGSDEPADDDIGCP
;
A
#
# COMPACT_ATOMS: atom_id res chain seq x y z
N MET A 1 45.70 -24.46 -29.54
CA MET A 1 45.92 -25.80 -28.97
C MET A 1 44.57 -26.30 -28.50
N VAL A 2 44.26 -27.55 -28.86
CA VAL A 2 42.94 -28.19 -28.78
C VAL A 2 42.68 -28.75 -27.37
N ASN A 3 41.44 -28.66 -26.90
CA ASN A 3 40.68 -29.63 -26.07
C ASN A 3 39.28 -28.99 -25.86
N GLY A 4 38.14 -29.52 -26.30
CA GLY A 4 37.77 -30.89 -26.61
C GLY A 4 37.29 -31.59 -25.34
N ASN A 5 35.98 -31.61 -25.07
CA ASN A 5 35.36 -32.75 -24.40
C ASN A 5 33.86 -32.84 -24.75
N GLN A 6 33.55 -33.91 -25.48
CA GLN A 6 32.22 -34.46 -25.67
C GLN A 6 31.78 -35.17 -24.39
N ASN A 7 30.47 -35.35 -24.21
CA ASN A 7 29.93 -36.58 -23.62
C ASN A 7 28.66 -36.97 -24.37
N GLU A 8 28.63 -38.24 -24.77
CA GLU A 8 27.52 -38.96 -25.41
C GLU A 8 26.43 -39.36 -24.38
N PRO A 9 25.20 -39.70 -24.84
CA PRO A 9 24.07 -40.03 -23.99
C PRO A 9 24.03 -41.53 -23.66
N ASP A 10 23.69 -41.89 -22.43
CA ASP A 10 23.38 -43.28 -22.07
C ASP A 10 21.86 -43.48 -21.98
N SER A 11 21.38 -44.39 -22.81
CA SER A 11 19.99 -44.83 -22.90
C SER A 11 19.82 -46.13 -22.11
N THR A 12 19.02 -46.12 -21.05
CA THR A 12 18.31 -47.33 -20.62
C THR A 12 16.91 -46.99 -20.10
N SER A 13 15.92 -47.42 -20.88
CA SER A 13 14.52 -47.53 -20.53
C SER A 13 14.27 -48.77 -19.67
N GLU A 14 13.62 -48.64 -18.52
CA GLU A 14 12.73 -49.70 -18.00
C GLU A 14 11.51 -49.08 -17.31
N GLU A 15 10.33 -49.47 -17.80
CA GLU A 15 9.02 -49.21 -17.21
C GLU A 15 8.93 -49.80 -15.80
N THR A 16 8.32 -49.08 -14.85
CA THR A 16 7.51 -49.74 -13.82
C THR A 16 6.44 -48.80 -13.25
N ARG A 17 5.20 -49.00 -13.70
CA ARG A 17 3.97 -48.61 -13.00
C ARG A 17 3.84 -49.39 -11.69
N ARG A 18 3.70 -48.71 -10.56
CA ARG A 18 3.04 -49.18 -9.32
C ARG A 18 2.41 -47.98 -8.61
N THR A 19 1.12 -47.71 -8.81
CA THR A 19 0.04 -47.93 -7.83
C THR A 19 0.40 -47.50 -6.41
N TRP A 20 -0.05 -46.30 -6.03
CA TRP A 20 -0.06 -45.80 -4.66
C TRP A 20 -1.47 -45.94 -4.08
N GLN A 21 -1.58 -46.67 -2.97
CA GLN A 21 -2.74 -46.68 -2.07
C GLN A 21 -2.28 -45.93 -0.81
N PRO A 22 -3.05 -44.97 -0.27
CA PRO A 22 -2.81 -44.46 1.06
C PRO A 22 -3.54 -45.35 2.09
N SER A 23 -2.78 -45.84 3.07
CA SER A 23 -3.32 -46.42 4.32
C SER A 23 -3.49 -45.29 5.33
N GLY A 24 -4.68 -45.20 5.92
CA GLY A 24 -5.05 -44.22 6.93
C GLY A 24 -4.58 -44.51 8.37
N ASP A 25 -5.09 -43.63 9.23
CA ASP A 25 -5.16 -43.64 10.69
C ASP A 25 -3.84 -43.57 11.49
N GLU A 26 -3.64 -42.46 12.21
CA GLU A 26 -4.07 -42.39 13.62
C GLU A 26 -3.86 -40.99 14.23
N PHE A 27 -4.94 -40.49 14.82
CA PHE A 27 -5.02 -39.36 15.74
C PHE A 27 -4.15 -39.54 16.98
N GLY A 28 -3.57 -38.43 17.45
CA GLY A 28 -2.85 -38.37 18.73
C GLY A 28 -2.96 -37.00 19.42
N ARG A 29 -4.17 -36.59 19.81
CA ARG A 29 -4.41 -35.49 20.76
C ARG A 29 -3.85 -35.85 22.14
N ARG A 30 -3.06 -34.98 22.79
CA ARG A 30 -3.05 -34.75 24.26
C ARG A 30 -2.56 -33.33 24.62
N SER A 31 -3.52 -32.55 25.13
CA SER A 31 -3.39 -31.33 25.92
C SER A 31 -2.49 -31.49 27.15
N PHE A 32 -1.89 -30.39 27.64
CA PHE A 32 -1.78 -30.02 29.08
C PHE A 32 -1.06 -28.67 29.21
N LEU A 33 -1.82 -27.56 29.30
CA LEU A 33 -1.30 -26.30 29.84
C LEU A 33 -1.41 -26.37 31.38
N LYS A 34 -0.29 -26.19 32.08
CA LYS A 34 -0.23 -26.07 33.53
C LYS A 34 -0.15 -24.59 33.90
N LEU A 35 -1.20 -24.07 34.52
CA LEU A 35 -1.17 -22.84 35.30
C LEU A 35 -0.20 -23.00 36.47
N GLY A 36 0.79 -22.12 36.53
CA GLY A 36 1.70 -21.93 37.65
C GLY A 36 1.69 -20.46 38.05
N ALA A 37 1.06 -20.17 39.19
CA ALA A 37 1.02 -18.86 39.81
C ALA A 37 2.43 -18.32 40.13
N GLY A 38 2.64 -17.01 39.94
CA GLY A 38 3.80 -16.36 40.52
C GLY A 38 4.15 -14.97 39.98
N ALA A 39 3.72 -13.96 40.73
CA ALA A 39 4.33 -12.64 40.92
C ALA A 39 4.03 -11.52 39.92
N ALA A 40 3.45 -10.46 40.51
CA ALA A 40 3.21 -9.14 39.97
C ALA A 40 4.47 -8.48 39.38
N ALA A 41 4.29 -7.87 38.22
CA ALA A 41 5.09 -6.73 37.77
C ALA A 41 4.11 -5.74 37.14
N ALA A 42 4.07 -4.52 37.70
CA ALA A 42 3.40 -3.39 37.09
C ALA A 42 4.04 -3.14 35.72
N GLY A 43 3.25 -3.36 34.67
CA GLY A 43 3.59 -3.03 33.30
C GLY A 43 2.52 -2.07 32.80
N THR A 44 2.94 -0.86 32.47
CA THR A 44 2.24 0.11 31.63
C THR A 44 1.53 -0.60 30.47
N LEU A 45 0.20 -0.57 30.46
CA LEU A 45 -0.59 -0.85 29.27
C LEU A 45 -0.30 0.28 28.29
N LEU A 46 0.40 -0.07 27.21
CA LEU A 46 0.41 0.74 26.01
C LEU A 46 -0.99 0.62 25.43
N ALA A 47 -1.71 1.74 25.35
CA ALA A 47 -2.94 1.85 24.58
C ALA A 47 -2.56 1.56 23.12
N GLY A 48 -2.84 0.33 22.67
CA GLY A 48 -2.96 0.03 21.26
C GLY A 48 -4.40 0.35 20.88
N GLU A 49 -4.60 1.12 19.82
CA GLU A 49 -5.89 1.24 19.14
C GLU A 49 -6.41 -0.17 18.83
N ALA A 50 -7.37 -0.62 19.63
CA ALA A 50 -8.18 -1.76 19.31
C ALA A 50 -9.18 -1.26 18.27
N ALA A 51 -8.93 -1.55 16.99
CA ALA A 51 -9.90 -1.35 15.95
C ALA A 51 -11.19 -2.11 16.31
N ALA A 52 -12.34 -1.43 16.28
CA ALA A 52 -13.64 -2.02 16.57
C ALA A 52 -13.88 -3.25 15.66
N ALA A 53 -14.34 -4.35 16.25
CA ALA A 53 -14.68 -5.54 15.49
C ALA A 53 -15.84 -5.24 14.52
N PRO A 54 -15.86 -5.81 13.31
CA PRO A 54 -16.94 -5.58 12.36
C PRO A 54 -18.29 -6.00 12.96
N THR A 55 -19.24 -5.06 12.99
CA THR A 55 -20.57 -5.22 13.61
C THR A 55 -21.51 -6.15 12.81
N THR A 56 -21.12 -6.53 11.59
CA THR A 56 -21.82 -7.47 10.71
C THR A 56 -20.86 -8.52 10.19
N ARG A 57 -21.24 -9.80 10.31
CA ARG A 57 -20.45 -10.98 9.89
C ARG A 57 -21.24 -11.84 8.92
N HIS A 58 -20.55 -12.60 8.07
CA HIS A 58 -21.14 -13.54 7.12
C HIS A 58 -20.90 -14.98 7.58
N LEU A 59 -21.96 -15.72 7.88
CA LEU A 59 -21.89 -17.10 8.34
C LEU A 59 -22.38 -18.05 7.24
N GLU A 60 -21.58 -19.04 6.88
CA GLU A 60 -21.96 -20.13 5.98
C GLU A 60 -21.94 -21.49 6.70
N ILE A 61 -23.00 -22.26 6.52
CA ILE A 61 -23.15 -23.62 7.06
C ILE A 61 -23.19 -24.58 5.88
N VAL A 62 -22.11 -25.31 5.62
CA VAL A 62 -21.93 -26.07 4.37
C VAL A 62 -21.88 -27.56 4.64
N SER A 63 -22.70 -28.35 3.95
CA SER A 63 -22.66 -29.80 4.05
C SER A 63 -21.40 -30.38 3.41
N THR A 64 -20.73 -31.31 4.11
CA THR A 64 -19.57 -32.04 3.58
C THR A 64 -19.97 -33.32 2.83
N ASP A 65 -21.26 -33.55 2.58
CA ASP A 65 -21.73 -34.72 1.84
C ASP A 65 -21.40 -34.58 0.35
N GLU A 66 -20.93 -35.65 -0.29
CA GLU A 66 -20.71 -35.67 -1.73
C GLU A 66 -22.04 -35.49 -2.50
N PRO A 67 -22.14 -34.54 -3.46
CA PRO A 67 -23.36 -34.30 -4.21
C PRO A 67 -23.84 -35.51 -5.02
N THR A 68 -25.13 -35.82 -4.91
CA THR A 68 -25.81 -36.87 -5.66
C THR A 68 -27.15 -36.37 -6.22
N GLU A 69 -27.63 -37.00 -7.31
CA GLU A 69 -28.90 -36.62 -7.96
C GLU A 69 -30.15 -36.81 -7.06
N THR A 70 -30.04 -37.59 -5.97
CA THR A 70 -31.16 -37.88 -5.05
C THR A 70 -30.84 -37.55 -3.59
N GLY A 71 -29.80 -36.77 -3.33
CA GLY A 71 -29.39 -36.44 -1.97
C GLY A 71 -30.43 -35.62 -1.23
N GLY A 72 -30.38 -35.67 0.10
CA GLY A 72 -31.32 -34.97 0.98
C GLY A 72 -30.61 -33.96 1.87
N LEU A 73 -31.41 -33.11 2.53
CA LEU A 73 -30.94 -32.11 3.50
C LEU A 73 -30.68 -32.76 4.85
N ALA A 74 -29.51 -33.40 4.98
CA ALA A 74 -29.12 -34.18 6.15
C ALA A 74 -28.61 -33.32 7.31
N VAL A 75 -28.11 -32.12 7.02
CA VAL A 75 -27.67 -31.13 8.01
C VAL A 75 -28.90 -30.35 8.47
N LYS A 76 -29.13 -30.29 9.77
CA LYS A 76 -30.13 -29.41 10.40
C LYS A 76 -29.42 -28.55 11.41
N TYR A 77 -29.67 -27.26 11.40
CA TYR A 77 -29.02 -26.33 12.33
C TYR A 77 -30.03 -25.35 12.93
N GLU A 78 -29.62 -24.79 14.06
CA GLU A 78 -30.24 -23.71 14.79
C GLU A 78 -29.12 -22.88 15.41
N PHE A 79 -29.13 -21.56 15.21
CA PHE A 79 -28.19 -20.65 15.87
C PHE A 79 -28.88 -19.35 16.28
N THR A 80 -28.34 -18.71 17.31
CA THR A 80 -28.89 -17.47 17.90
C THR A 80 -27.81 -16.40 17.93
N ALA A 81 -28.17 -15.17 17.58
CA ALA A 81 -27.30 -14.00 17.61
C ALA A 81 -27.94 -12.84 18.39
N THR A 82 -27.13 -11.92 18.90
CA THR A 82 -27.60 -10.73 19.63
C THR A 82 -28.25 -9.70 18.72
N GLY A 83 -27.79 -9.60 17.46
CA GLY A 83 -28.35 -8.72 16.44
C GLY A 83 -29.15 -9.46 15.35
N GLU A 84 -29.61 -8.70 14.37
CA GLU A 84 -30.45 -9.16 13.27
C GLU A 84 -29.75 -10.21 12.41
N ILE A 85 -30.45 -11.29 12.10
CA ILE A 85 -30.00 -12.31 11.14
C ILE A 85 -30.76 -12.13 9.83
N VAL A 86 -30.03 -11.96 8.73
CA VAL A 86 -30.60 -11.80 7.38
C VAL A 86 -30.16 -12.98 6.50
N PRO A 87 -31.09 -13.79 5.97
CA PRO A 87 -30.75 -14.85 5.03
C PRO A 87 -30.12 -14.31 3.75
N ASP A 88 -28.94 -14.83 3.38
CA ASP A 88 -28.29 -14.50 2.12
C ASP A 88 -28.83 -15.41 1.00
N THR A 89 -29.72 -14.86 0.20
CA THR A 89 -30.36 -15.56 -0.94
C THR A 89 -29.57 -15.46 -2.25
N GLY A 90 -28.41 -14.80 -2.23
CA GLY A 90 -27.56 -14.54 -3.39
C GLY A 90 -26.26 -15.35 -3.43
N ASN A 91 -25.95 -16.13 -2.39
CA ASN A 91 -24.67 -16.82 -2.22
C ASN A 91 -24.48 -18.12 -3.04
N GLY A 92 -25.03 -18.16 -4.26
CA GLY A 92 -24.89 -19.29 -5.18
C GLY A 92 -25.34 -20.63 -4.57
N ARG A 93 -24.44 -21.62 -4.53
CA ARG A 93 -24.73 -22.97 -4.00
C ARG A 93 -24.91 -23.01 -2.47
N ASN A 94 -24.57 -21.92 -1.79
CA ASN A 94 -24.67 -21.77 -0.35
C ASN A 94 -25.78 -20.76 0.04
N SER A 95 -26.69 -20.44 -0.89
CA SER A 95 -27.78 -19.49 -0.61
C SER A 95 -28.76 -20.07 0.39
N SER A 96 -29.22 -19.26 1.35
CA SER A 96 -30.36 -19.62 2.19
C SER A 96 -31.64 -19.71 1.34
N GLU A 97 -32.45 -20.75 1.55
CA GLU A 97 -33.61 -21.08 0.72
C GLU A 97 -34.92 -21.16 1.53
N GLY A 98 -36.03 -21.50 0.87
CA GLY A 98 -37.37 -21.50 1.48
C GLY A 98 -37.61 -22.53 2.59
N ASN A 99 -36.60 -23.30 2.99
CA ASN A 99 -36.64 -24.20 4.15
C ASN A 99 -36.00 -23.64 5.41
N ASP A 100 -35.51 -22.41 5.33
CA ASP A 100 -34.86 -21.71 6.42
C ASP A 100 -35.78 -20.64 6.99
N SER A 101 -35.66 -20.40 8.29
CA SER A 101 -36.50 -19.43 8.99
C SER A 101 -35.70 -18.68 10.02
N VAL A 102 -35.90 -17.36 10.04
CA VAL A 102 -35.34 -16.46 11.04
C VAL A 102 -36.48 -15.80 11.81
N ALA A 103 -36.33 -15.67 13.13
CA ALA A 103 -37.26 -14.97 13.99
C ALA A 103 -36.51 -14.21 15.10
N GLN A 104 -37.03 -13.03 15.47
CA GLN A 104 -36.62 -12.33 16.68
C GLN A 104 -37.34 -12.94 17.90
N ASN A 105 -36.59 -13.15 18.98
CA ASN A 105 -37.05 -13.67 20.26
C ASN A 105 -37.57 -12.54 21.17
N ASP A 106 -38.27 -12.91 22.24
CA ASP A 106 -38.85 -11.94 23.19
C ASP A 106 -37.78 -11.15 23.98
N ASP A 107 -36.54 -11.66 24.05
CA ASP A 107 -35.37 -11.05 24.72
C ASP A 107 -34.55 -10.13 23.78
N GLY A 108 -34.99 -9.96 22.53
CA GLY A 108 -34.33 -9.11 21.53
C GLY A 108 -33.35 -9.84 20.62
N THR A 109 -32.90 -11.04 20.99
CA THR A 109 -32.00 -11.86 20.16
C THR A 109 -32.71 -12.40 18.91
N TRP A 110 -31.95 -12.88 17.92
CA TRP A 110 -32.49 -13.48 16.70
C TRP A 110 -32.06 -14.93 16.57
N THR A 111 -32.99 -15.82 16.24
CA THR A 111 -32.70 -17.24 16.00
C THR A 111 -32.99 -17.62 14.55
N ALA A 112 -32.03 -18.27 13.91
CA ALA A 112 -32.15 -18.88 12.60
C ALA A 112 -32.20 -20.41 12.72
N THR A 113 -33.14 -21.04 12.03
CA THR A 113 -33.21 -22.51 11.89
C THR A 113 -33.31 -22.90 10.43
N GLY A 114 -32.57 -23.93 10.03
CA GLY A 114 -32.56 -24.33 8.63
C GLY A 114 -32.10 -25.76 8.40
N LYS A 115 -32.04 -26.14 7.13
CA LYS A 115 -31.55 -27.45 6.72
C LYS A 115 -30.78 -27.37 5.40
N THR A 116 -29.58 -27.91 5.41
CA THR A 116 -28.77 -28.04 4.20
C THR A 116 -28.30 -29.49 3.99
N GLY A 117 -27.64 -29.80 2.88
CA GLY A 117 -27.16 -31.15 2.59
C GLY A 117 -26.69 -31.35 1.15
N ASN A 118 -26.23 -32.56 0.84
CA ASN A 118 -25.84 -32.95 -0.52
C ASN A 118 -24.75 -32.05 -1.15
N GLY A 119 -23.85 -31.53 -0.31
CA GLY A 119 -22.75 -30.65 -0.72
C GLY A 119 -23.13 -29.19 -0.96
N PHE A 120 -24.35 -28.80 -0.60
CA PHE A 120 -24.82 -27.41 -0.57
C PHE A 120 -24.72 -26.85 0.85
N GLY A 121 -24.83 -25.52 0.98
CA GLY A 121 -24.84 -24.81 2.24
C GLY A 121 -25.95 -23.77 2.32
N ASP A 122 -26.07 -23.13 3.48
CA ASP A 122 -26.95 -21.99 3.70
C ASP A 122 -26.12 -20.86 4.33
N ALA A 123 -26.34 -19.61 3.89
CA ALA A 123 -25.56 -18.45 4.28
C ALA A 123 -26.42 -17.32 4.85
N TYR A 124 -25.85 -16.58 5.81
CA TYR A 124 -26.52 -15.54 6.56
C TYR A 124 -25.59 -14.35 6.79
N SER A 125 -26.13 -13.13 6.69
CA SER A 125 -25.54 -11.94 7.31
C SER A 125 -26.06 -11.85 8.74
N VAL A 126 -25.17 -11.68 9.70
CA VAL A 126 -25.48 -11.64 11.13
C VAL A 126 -24.93 -10.33 11.69
N THR A 127 -25.79 -9.48 12.25
CA THR A 127 -25.34 -8.37 13.08
C THR A 127 -25.21 -8.82 14.53
N GLY A 128 -24.26 -8.23 15.26
CA GLY A 128 -23.93 -8.67 16.62
C GLY A 128 -23.26 -10.05 16.66
N ARG A 129 -23.12 -10.60 17.86
CA ARG A 129 -22.40 -11.86 18.11
C ARG A 129 -23.31 -13.08 18.02
N ILE A 130 -22.74 -14.24 17.64
CA ILE A 130 -23.44 -15.53 17.71
C ILE A 130 -23.24 -16.10 19.11
N VAL A 131 -24.33 -16.30 19.85
CA VAL A 131 -24.33 -16.74 21.27
C VAL A 131 -24.70 -18.21 21.45
N ASP A 132 -25.33 -18.81 20.46
CA ASP A 132 -25.62 -20.25 20.47
C ASP A 132 -25.57 -20.82 19.06
N PHE A 133 -25.07 -22.04 18.93
CA PHE A 133 -25.03 -22.77 17.67
C PHE A 133 -25.18 -24.27 17.91
N SER A 134 -26.18 -24.87 17.27
CA SER A 134 -26.40 -26.30 17.27
C SER A 134 -26.65 -26.82 15.86
N ALA A 135 -26.00 -27.93 15.51
CA ALA A 135 -26.25 -28.60 14.25
C ALA A 135 -26.11 -30.11 14.35
N ALA A 136 -26.86 -30.83 13.52
CA ALA A 136 -26.79 -32.28 13.38
C ALA A 136 -26.57 -32.65 11.91
N GLY A 137 -25.55 -33.45 11.63
CA GLY A 137 -25.12 -33.82 10.28
C GLY A 137 -23.60 -33.66 10.13
N SER A 138 -23.08 -33.90 8.92
CA SER A 138 -21.68 -33.62 8.58
C SER A 138 -21.61 -32.27 7.85
N PHE A 139 -20.91 -31.30 8.44
CA PHE A 139 -20.85 -29.93 7.94
C PHE A 139 -19.51 -29.27 8.28
N GLU A 140 -19.21 -28.20 7.55
CA GLU A 140 -18.18 -27.20 7.84
C GLU A 140 -18.84 -25.84 8.03
N LEU A 141 -18.22 -24.99 8.85
CA LEU A 141 -18.63 -23.60 9.04
C LEU A 141 -17.60 -22.67 8.45
N TYR A 142 -18.08 -21.60 7.83
CA TYR A 142 -17.25 -20.49 7.41
C TYR A 142 -17.78 -19.20 8.05
N LEU A 143 -16.89 -18.41 8.64
CA LEU A 143 -17.20 -17.06 9.14
C LEU A 143 -16.34 -16.09 8.34
N ASP A 144 -16.98 -15.16 7.63
CA ASP A 144 -16.35 -14.23 6.69
C ASP A 144 -15.42 -14.92 5.68
N GLY A 145 -15.82 -16.12 5.23
CA GLY A 145 -15.08 -16.94 4.28
C GLY A 145 -13.97 -17.81 4.89
N GLU A 146 -13.69 -17.70 6.19
CA GLU A 146 -12.69 -18.53 6.89
C GLU A 146 -13.32 -19.74 7.58
N ALA A 147 -12.72 -20.92 7.42
CA ALA A 147 -13.21 -22.15 8.04
C ALA A 147 -12.98 -22.16 9.56
N VAL A 148 -14.05 -22.28 10.33
CA VAL A 148 -14.05 -22.16 11.80
C VAL A 148 -14.69 -23.37 12.48
N ALA A 149 -14.32 -23.66 13.73
CA ALA A 149 -15.05 -24.64 14.54
C ALA A 149 -16.26 -23.99 15.21
N VAL A 150 -17.27 -24.78 15.58
CA VAL A 150 -18.47 -24.29 16.29
C VAL A 150 -18.12 -23.47 17.53
N GLY A 151 -17.09 -23.89 18.29
CA GLY A 151 -16.65 -23.19 19.48
C GLY A 151 -15.89 -21.88 19.22
N ASP A 152 -15.50 -21.61 17.97
CA ASP A 152 -14.87 -20.35 17.56
C ASP A 152 -15.91 -19.36 17.01
N VAL A 153 -17.11 -19.85 16.68
CA VAL A 153 -18.26 -19.04 16.23
C VAL A 153 -19.09 -18.54 17.41
N VAL A 154 -19.25 -19.37 18.43
CA VAL A 154 -19.93 -19.00 19.67
C VAL A 154 -18.92 -18.31 20.59
N THR A 155 -19.05 -17.00 20.74
CA THR A 155 -18.15 -16.21 21.61
C THR A 155 -18.88 -15.79 22.88
N ASP A 156 -18.23 -15.94 24.04
CA ASP A 156 -18.68 -15.36 25.32
C ASP A 156 -18.21 -13.91 25.44
N TYR A 157 -18.96 -13.05 26.15
CA TYR A 157 -18.52 -11.68 26.46
C TYR A 157 -17.25 -11.69 27.30
N GLU A 158 -16.39 -10.70 27.07
CA GLU A 158 -15.12 -10.57 27.78
C GLU A 158 -15.33 -10.26 29.28
N HIS A 159 -16.32 -9.44 29.58
CA HIS A 159 -16.54 -8.88 30.91
C HIS A 159 -18.00 -8.97 31.38
N THR A 160 -18.15 -8.97 32.70
CA THR A 160 -19.43 -8.76 33.40
C THR A 160 -19.36 -7.47 34.19
N ILE A 161 -20.46 -6.70 34.21
CA ILE A 161 -20.61 -5.51 35.05
C ILE A 161 -21.86 -5.64 35.93
N GLU A 162 -21.72 -5.37 37.22
CA GLU A 162 -22.81 -5.29 38.19
C GLU A 162 -22.91 -3.84 38.70
N VAL A 163 -24.06 -3.21 38.51
CA VAL A 163 -24.39 -1.89 39.06
C VAL A 163 -25.28 -2.09 40.27
N LEU A 164 -24.73 -1.90 41.47
CA LEU A 164 -25.38 -2.24 42.73
C LEU A 164 -25.69 -1.00 43.56
N THR A 165 -26.77 -1.05 44.34
CA THR A 165 -27.01 -0.06 45.41
C THR A 165 -26.77 -0.67 46.78
N THR A 166 -26.01 0.02 47.62
CA THR A 166 -25.55 -0.49 48.93
C THR A 166 -26.42 -0.06 50.12
N GLU A 167 -27.37 0.84 49.90
CA GLU A 167 -28.29 1.36 50.93
C GLU A 167 -29.76 1.03 50.61
N ASP A 168 -30.57 0.83 51.65
CA ASP A 168 -32.04 0.70 51.56
C ASP A 168 -32.69 1.66 52.57
N PRO A 169 -33.47 2.67 52.12
CA PRO A 169 -33.87 2.91 50.73
C PRO A 169 -32.84 3.69 49.90
N SER A 170 -32.72 3.38 48.61
CA SER A 170 -31.95 4.12 47.61
C SER A 170 -32.56 3.93 46.22
N GLU A 171 -32.32 4.89 45.32
CA GLU A 171 -32.74 4.81 43.92
C GLU A 171 -31.58 5.40 43.11
N LEU A 172 -31.13 4.70 42.08
CA LEU A 172 -30.05 5.09 41.18
C LEU A 172 -30.55 4.96 39.74
N ASP A 173 -30.65 6.10 39.07
CA ASP A 173 -30.80 6.21 37.63
C ASP A 173 -29.38 6.40 37.07
N TYR A 174 -28.87 5.46 36.28
CA TYR A 174 -27.48 5.45 35.85
C TYR A 174 -27.34 5.30 34.34
N THR A 175 -26.20 5.77 33.85
CA THR A 175 -25.72 5.58 32.50
C THR A 175 -24.26 5.15 32.56
N PHE A 176 -23.86 4.20 31.72
CA PHE A 176 -22.46 3.85 31.54
C PHE A 176 -22.12 3.54 30.09
N THR A 177 -20.87 3.78 29.72
CA THR A 177 -20.37 3.64 28.34
C THR A 177 -19.19 2.69 28.27
N THR A 178 -19.17 1.84 27.25
CA THR A 178 -18.08 0.90 26.97
C THR A 178 -17.59 1.03 25.53
N THR A 179 -16.34 0.62 25.28
CA THR A 179 -15.77 0.63 23.92
C THR A 179 -16.25 -0.54 23.04
N GLY A 180 -17.02 -1.48 23.58
CA GLY A 180 -17.56 -2.64 22.85
C GLY A 180 -18.99 -3.00 23.29
N GLU A 181 -19.59 -3.97 22.59
CA GLU A 181 -21.02 -4.34 22.71
C GLU A 181 -21.45 -4.62 24.17
N ILE A 182 -22.62 -4.13 24.58
CA ILE A 182 -23.26 -4.40 25.87
C ILE A 182 -24.49 -5.30 25.66
N ALA A 183 -24.72 -6.27 26.56
CA ALA A 183 -25.97 -7.03 26.63
C ALA A 183 -26.50 -7.14 28.08
N PRO A 184 -27.81 -6.96 28.31
CA PRO A 184 -28.40 -7.16 29.64
C PRO A 184 -28.31 -8.63 30.11
N ASP A 185 -27.97 -8.84 31.39
CA ASP A 185 -28.07 -10.13 32.05
C ASP A 185 -29.41 -10.27 32.79
N TYR A 186 -30.35 -10.95 32.14
CA TYR A 186 -31.69 -11.18 32.71
C TYR A 186 -31.74 -12.28 33.78
N ASP A 187 -30.67 -13.06 33.96
CA ASP A 187 -30.64 -14.28 34.79
C ASP A 187 -29.66 -14.20 35.99
N ASN A 188 -29.30 -12.99 36.43
CA ASN A 188 -28.43 -12.76 37.60
C ASN A 188 -29.15 -12.63 38.97
N GLY A 189 -30.38 -13.13 39.09
CA GLY A 189 -31.08 -13.25 40.37
C GLY A 189 -31.68 -11.94 40.89
N ASP A 190 -31.23 -11.47 42.06
CA ASP A 190 -31.68 -10.17 42.61
C ASP A 190 -31.01 -9.00 41.87
N ASP A 191 -29.95 -9.26 41.10
CA ASP A 191 -29.17 -8.26 40.36
C ASP A 191 -29.37 -8.38 38.83
N SER A 192 -30.47 -9.01 38.39
CA SER A 192 -30.79 -9.13 36.96
C SER A 192 -31.17 -7.77 36.37
N ALA A 193 -30.63 -7.45 35.19
CA ALA A 193 -31.15 -6.34 34.39
C ALA A 193 -32.64 -6.53 34.10
N SER A 194 -33.33 -5.41 33.97
CA SER A 194 -34.77 -5.31 34.05
C SER A 194 -35.33 -4.60 32.82
N GLY A 195 -36.64 -4.74 32.56
CA GLY A 195 -37.27 -4.18 31.36
C GLY A 195 -37.35 -2.65 31.31
N ASN A 196 -36.75 -1.95 32.28
CA ASN A 196 -36.57 -0.50 32.31
C ASN A 196 -35.18 -0.06 31.84
N ASP A 197 -34.31 -1.00 31.50
CA ASP A 197 -32.97 -0.70 31.04
C ASP A 197 -32.93 -0.70 29.51
N SER A 198 -32.04 0.11 28.93
CA SER A 198 -31.85 0.20 27.49
C SER A 198 -30.37 0.21 27.15
N VAL A 199 -30.03 -0.40 26.02
CA VAL A 199 -28.68 -0.45 25.48
C VAL A 199 -28.71 0.10 24.06
N THR A 200 -27.79 1.00 23.75
CA THR A 200 -27.70 1.67 22.45
C THR A 200 -26.25 1.70 21.97
N GLU A 201 -26.01 1.33 20.71
CA GLU A 201 -24.75 1.62 20.01
C GLU A 201 -24.76 3.08 19.57
N ASN A 202 -23.70 3.81 19.90
CA ASN A 202 -23.50 5.20 19.53
C ASN A 202 -22.88 5.31 18.13
N ASP A 203 -23.00 6.47 17.48
CA ASP A 203 -22.48 6.70 16.12
C ASP A 203 -20.94 6.58 16.02
N ASP A 204 -20.23 6.68 17.15
CA ASP A 204 -18.77 6.54 17.27
C ASP A 204 -18.30 5.09 17.51
N GLY A 205 -19.22 4.12 17.54
CA GLY A 205 -18.94 2.70 17.76
C GLY A 205 -18.81 2.29 19.24
N THR A 206 -18.97 3.23 20.19
CA THR A 206 -19.10 2.91 21.62
C THR A 206 -20.54 2.47 21.95
N TRP A 207 -20.74 1.86 23.11
CA TRP A 207 -22.05 1.36 23.54
C TRP A 207 -22.42 1.97 24.89
N THR A 208 -23.66 2.45 24.98
CA THR A 208 -24.22 3.07 26.19
C THR A 208 -25.33 2.22 26.76
N ALA A 209 -25.27 1.92 28.06
CA ALA A 209 -26.39 1.37 28.82
C ALA A 209 -26.98 2.43 29.74
N ASP A 210 -28.29 2.59 29.68
CA ASP A 210 -29.09 3.47 30.54
C ASP A 210 -30.04 2.58 31.35
N GLY A 211 -29.97 2.64 32.67
CA GLY A 211 -30.66 1.70 33.55
C GLY A 211 -31.04 2.31 34.90
N TYR A 212 -31.88 1.58 35.62
CA TYR A 212 -32.36 2.04 36.93
C TYR A 212 -32.47 0.90 37.94
N THR A 213 -31.77 1.08 39.07
CA THR A 213 -31.75 0.16 40.20
C THR A 213 -31.95 0.85 41.55
N GLY A 214 -32.07 0.09 42.65
CA GLY A 214 -32.27 0.68 43.97
C GLY A 214 -32.58 -0.29 45.10
N ASN A 215 -32.58 0.23 46.33
CA ASN A 215 -33.02 -0.44 47.56
C ASN A 215 -32.30 -1.76 47.89
N GLY A 216 -31.00 -1.84 47.59
CA GLY A 216 -30.20 -3.02 47.87
C GLY A 216 -30.22 -4.07 46.76
N TYR A 217 -30.85 -3.75 45.63
CA TYR A 217 -30.78 -4.52 44.38
C TYR A 217 -29.75 -3.90 43.43
N GLY A 218 -29.48 -4.61 42.33
CA GLY A 218 -28.61 -4.17 41.25
C GLY A 218 -29.13 -4.58 39.88
N ASP A 219 -28.40 -4.17 38.86
CA ASP A 219 -28.58 -4.60 37.47
C ASP A 219 -27.24 -5.14 36.95
N ALA A 220 -27.28 -6.17 36.12
CA ALA A 220 -26.09 -6.82 35.59
C ALA A 220 -26.10 -6.87 34.07
N TYR A 221 -24.93 -6.69 33.47
CA TYR A 221 -24.72 -6.72 32.04
C TYR A 221 -23.46 -7.49 31.70
N TYR A 222 -23.41 -8.00 30.47
CA TYR A 222 -22.21 -8.46 29.80
C TYR A 222 -21.71 -7.36 28.87
N PHE A 223 -20.39 -7.21 28.74
CA PHE A 223 -19.83 -6.27 27.77
C PHE A 223 -18.44 -6.68 27.25
N ASP A 224 -18.06 -6.13 26.10
CA ASP A 224 -16.71 -6.24 25.52
C ASP A 224 -15.96 -4.89 25.62
N GLY A 225 -14.63 -4.92 25.65
CA GLY A 225 -13.81 -3.71 25.72
C GLY A 225 -13.72 -3.08 27.12
N GLU A 226 -13.54 -1.76 27.20
CA GLU A 226 -13.29 -1.04 28.47
C GLU A 226 -14.47 -0.15 28.90
N LEU A 227 -14.72 -0.06 30.22
CA LEU A 227 -15.65 0.91 30.82
C LEU A 227 -15.04 2.31 30.84
N THR A 228 -15.56 3.21 30.03
CA THR A 228 -15.03 4.56 29.79
C THR A 228 -15.78 5.65 30.55
N ASP A 229 -17.06 5.46 30.84
CA ASP A 229 -17.87 6.43 31.59
C ASP A 229 -18.89 5.74 32.51
N PHE A 230 -19.22 6.38 33.62
CA PHE A 230 -20.28 5.98 34.54
C PHE A 230 -20.81 7.20 35.29
N GLY A 231 -22.12 7.45 35.20
CA GLY A 231 -22.76 8.55 35.90
C GLY A 231 -24.21 8.25 36.28
N PRO A 232 -24.74 8.90 37.33
CA PRO A 232 -24.05 9.75 38.29
C PRO A 232 -23.26 8.93 39.33
N VAL A 233 -22.17 9.50 39.85
CA VAL A 233 -21.43 8.87 40.96
C VAL A 233 -22.06 9.23 42.29
N GLU A 234 -22.68 8.23 42.92
CA GLU A 234 -23.30 8.37 44.24
C GLU A 234 -22.57 7.51 45.27
N ALA A 235 -22.45 8.01 46.50
CA ALA A 235 -21.73 7.30 47.56
C ALA A 235 -22.36 5.95 47.96
N PHE A 236 -23.63 5.71 47.60
CA PHE A 236 -24.35 4.46 47.81
C PHE A 236 -24.30 3.52 46.58
N ALA A 237 -23.74 3.95 45.45
CA ALA A 237 -23.55 3.13 44.26
C ALA A 237 -22.25 2.31 44.37
N GLU A 238 -22.31 1.02 44.03
CA GLU A 238 -21.15 0.15 43.90
C GLU A 238 -21.18 -0.50 42.52
N VAL A 239 -20.18 -0.23 41.68
CA VAL A 239 -20.01 -0.88 40.39
C VAL A 239 -18.91 -1.91 40.48
N ARG A 240 -19.17 -3.13 39.98
CA ARG A 240 -18.16 -4.18 39.89
C ARG A 240 -17.99 -4.62 38.45
N VAL A 241 -16.74 -4.74 38.00
CA VAL A 241 -16.38 -5.39 36.73
C VAL A 241 -15.69 -6.70 37.07
N ASP A 242 -16.18 -7.82 36.53
CA ASP A 242 -15.72 -9.18 36.82
C ASP A 242 -15.64 -9.50 38.32
N GLY A 243 -16.62 -8.97 39.07
CA GLY A 243 -16.71 -9.09 40.53
C GLY A 243 -15.70 -8.23 41.31
N ALA A 244 -14.90 -7.39 40.65
CA ALA A 244 -13.99 -6.44 41.28
C ALA A 244 -14.59 -5.03 41.30
N ALA A 245 -14.61 -4.38 42.48
CA ALA A 245 -15.15 -3.03 42.63
C ALA A 245 -14.31 -1.98 41.86
N VAL A 246 -15.00 -1.12 41.12
CA VAL A 246 -14.45 0.02 40.38
C VAL A 246 -14.40 1.26 41.28
N ASP A 247 -13.30 2.01 41.23
CA ASP A 247 -13.20 3.30 41.91
C ASP A 247 -13.96 4.37 41.11
N LEU A 248 -15.21 4.62 41.50
CA LEU A 248 -16.08 5.58 40.84
C LEU A 248 -15.62 7.04 40.99
N SER A 249 -14.67 7.35 41.89
CA SER A 249 -14.13 8.71 42.00
C SER A 249 -13.42 9.18 40.73
N ARG A 250 -13.01 8.24 39.87
CA ARG A 250 -12.50 8.56 38.51
C ARG A 250 -13.56 9.18 37.59
N PHE A 251 -14.84 9.12 37.98
CA PHE A 251 -16.00 9.67 37.26
C PHE A 251 -16.75 10.75 38.09
N GLU A 252 -16.25 11.13 39.28
CA GLU A 252 -16.90 12.12 40.17
C GLU A 252 -16.78 13.58 39.68
N SER A 253 -15.92 13.85 38.70
CA SER A 253 -15.92 15.11 37.97
C SER A 253 -17.03 15.07 36.93
N GLY A 254 -18.19 15.67 37.26
CA GLY A 254 -19.06 16.23 36.23
C GLY A 254 -18.23 17.13 35.28
N PRO A 255 -18.73 17.39 34.06
CA PRO A 255 -17.90 17.73 32.89
C PRO A 255 -16.83 18.75 33.26
N ASP A 256 -15.58 18.45 32.93
CA ASP A 256 -14.42 19.27 33.28
C ASP A 256 -14.69 20.74 32.94
N ARG A 257 -15.00 21.56 33.95
CA ARG A 257 -15.20 23.00 33.77
C ARG A 257 -13.84 23.67 33.77
N HIS A 258 -13.40 24.03 32.59
CA HIS A 258 -12.18 24.77 32.32
C HIS A 258 -12.41 26.28 32.34
N THR A 259 -11.36 27.05 32.60
CA THR A 259 -11.32 28.50 32.41
C THR A 259 -10.46 28.83 31.20
N ILE A 260 -10.96 29.64 30.26
CA ILE A 260 -10.18 30.15 29.12
C ILE A 260 -9.98 31.65 29.24
N GLU A 261 -8.75 32.12 29.06
CA GLU A 261 -8.37 33.53 28.93
C GLU A 261 -7.85 33.79 27.52
N VAL A 262 -8.45 34.71 26.78
CA VAL A 262 -8.01 35.15 25.44
C VAL A 262 -7.35 36.52 25.58
N LEU A 263 -6.04 36.61 25.33
CA LEU A 263 -5.23 37.80 25.62
C LEU A 263 -4.55 38.33 24.36
N THR A 264 -4.39 39.64 24.27
CA THR A 264 -3.47 40.28 23.31
C THR A 264 -2.21 40.75 24.03
N THR A 265 -1.05 40.58 23.40
CA THR A 265 0.27 40.82 24.03
C THR A 265 0.96 42.10 23.54
N GLU A 266 0.45 42.72 22.47
CA GLU A 266 1.00 43.95 21.88
C GLU A 266 0.08 45.17 22.05
N ASP A 267 0.67 46.37 22.04
CA ASP A 267 -0.05 47.66 22.02
C ASP A 267 0.63 48.60 20.98
N PRO A 268 -0.04 48.94 19.86
CA PRO A 268 -1.46 48.67 19.58
C PRO A 268 -1.74 47.28 18.99
N SER A 269 -2.88 46.68 19.35
CA SER A 269 -3.43 45.46 18.74
C SER A 269 -4.96 45.44 18.84
N GLU A 270 -5.63 44.76 17.92
CA GLU A 270 -7.08 44.54 17.93
C GLU A 270 -7.33 43.10 17.45
N LEU A 271 -8.21 42.37 18.14
CA LEU A 271 -8.55 40.97 17.86
C LEU A 271 -10.06 40.77 17.96
N ASP A 272 -10.71 40.47 16.83
CA ASP A 272 -11.99 39.77 16.80
C ASP A 272 -11.69 38.26 16.80
N TYR A 273 -12.18 37.50 17.78
CA TYR A 273 -11.90 36.06 17.89
C TYR A 273 -13.20 35.24 18.00
N THR A 274 -13.10 33.99 17.58
CA THR A 274 -14.11 32.96 17.72
C THR A 274 -13.44 31.69 18.25
N PHE A 275 -14.08 31.00 19.20
CA PHE A 275 -13.61 29.69 19.65
C PHE A 275 -14.78 28.75 19.93
N THR A 276 -14.54 27.45 19.76
CA THR A 276 -15.57 26.40 19.89
C THR A 276 -15.14 25.33 20.90
N THR A 277 -16.09 24.87 21.71
CA THR A 277 -15.88 23.82 22.71
C THR A 277 -16.93 22.73 22.61
N THR A 278 -16.60 21.51 23.04
CA THR A 278 -17.57 20.40 23.00
C THR A 278 -18.71 20.54 24.01
N GLY A 279 -18.54 21.35 25.07
CA GLY A 279 -19.56 21.63 26.09
C GLY A 279 -19.86 23.13 26.31
N GLU A 280 -20.75 23.45 27.24
CA GLU A 280 -21.32 24.80 27.45
C GLU A 280 -20.27 25.87 27.78
N ILE A 281 -20.30 27.02 27.08
CA ILE A 281 -19.47 28.21 27.38
C ILE A 281 -20.28 29.24 28.18
N VAL A 282 -19.64 29.85 29.19
CA VAL A 282 -20.22 30.91 30.03
C VAL A 282 -19.22 32.07 30.19
N PRO A 283 -19.55 33.30 29.76
CA PRO A 283 -18.70 34.48 29.95
C PRO A 283 -18.50 34.83 31.42
N ASN A 284 -17.26 35.20 31.79
CA ASN A 284 -16.92 35.61 33.16
C ASN A 284 -16.81 37.14 33.28
N TYR A 285 -17.93 37.78 33.62
CA TYR A 285 -18.01 39.24 33.79
C TYR A 285 -17.41 39.79 35.09
N ASP A 286 -17.06 38.91 36.04
CA ASP A 286 -16.56 39.29 37.38
C ASP A 286 -15.07 38.93 37.56
N ALA A 287 -14.36 38.56 36.48
CA ALA A 287 -12.94 38.22 36.54
C ALA A 287 -12.10 39.40 37.07
N ALA A 288 -11.09 39.09 37.88
CA ALA A 288 -10.28 40.12 38.53
C ALA A 288 -9.41 40.91 37.53
N GLU A 289 -8.98 40.24 36.47
CA GLU A 289 -8.29 40.78 35.30
C GLU A 289 -8.97 40.15 34.07
N ASN A 290 -8.98 40.86 32.93
CA ASN A 290 -9.48 40.33 31.65
C ASN A 290 -10.92 39.78 31.69
N ALA A 291 -11.83 40.45 32.40
CA ALA A 291 -13.23 40.06 32.43
C ALA A 291 -13.86 40.20 31.05
N ALA A 292 -14.67 39.20 30.66
CA ALA A 292 -15.46 39.28 29.45
C ALA A 292 -16.32 40.55 29.43
N SER A 293 -16.59 41.03 28.23
CA SER A 293 -17.15 42.33 27.96
C SER A 293 -18.56 42.22 27.36
N GLY A 294 -19.28 43.34 27.32
CA GLY A 294 -20.66 43.35 26.82
C GLY A 294 -20.80 43.18 25.30
N ASN A 295 -19.69 43.04 24.59
CA ASN A 295 -19.62 42.82 23.14
C ASN A 295 -19.38 41.36 22.77
N ASP A 296 -19.25 40.46 23.75
CA ASP A 296 -19.04 39.04 23.52
C ASP A 296 -20.38 38.30 23.44
N SER A 297 -20.47 37.29 22.57
CA SER A 297 -21.65 36.44 22.41
C SER A 297 -21.29 34.97 22.49
N VAL A 298 -22.21 34.18 23.05
CA VAL A 298 -22.08 32.72 23.15
C VAL A 298 -23.37 32.07 22.63
N ALA A 299 -23.23 31.02 21.83
CA ALA A 299 -24.33 30.24 21.29
C ALA A 299 -24.01 28.73 21.26
N GLN A 300 -25.05 27.90 21.36
CA GLN A 300 -24.95 26.47 21.07
C GLN A 300 -25.22 26.22 19.58
N ASN A 301 -24.41 25.37 18.96
CA ASN A 301 -24.49 24.96 17.57
C ASN A 301 -25.46 23.77 17.38
N ASP A 302 -25.84 23.49 16.13
CA ASP A 302 -26.78 22.40 15.80
C ASP A 302 -26.22 21.00 16.10
N ASP A 303 -24.88 20.86 16.15
CA ASP A 303 -24.15 19.62 16.47
C ASP A 303 -23.94 19.39 17.98
N GLY A 304 -24.44 20.31 18.83
CA GLY A 304 -24.32 20.24 20.28
C GLY A 304 -23.11 20.97 20.87
N THR A 305 -22.13 21.37 20.05
CA THR A 305 -20.97 22.18 20.48
C THR A 305 -21.38 23.62 20.82
N TRP A 306 -20.49 24.38 21.45
CA TRP A 306 -20.73 25.78 21.80
C TRP A 306 -19.65 26.69 21.24
N THR A 307 -20.06 27.84 20.70
CA THR A 307 -19.15 28.84 20.12
C THR A 307 -19.28 30.16 20.84
N ALA A 308 -18.13 30.80 21.10
CA ALA A 308 -18.03 32.15 21.62
C ALA A 308 -17.34 33.07 20.62
N ASP A 309 -17.97 34.20 20.33
CA ASP A 309 -17.41 35.30 19.53
C ASP A 309 -17.13 36.49 20.46
N GLY A 310 -15.91 37.03 20.43
CA GLY A 310 -15.53 38.15 21.28
C GLY A 310 -14.55 39.11 20.63
N TYR A 311 -14.31 40.23 21.30
CA TYR A 311 -13.36 41.25 20.84
C TYR A 311 -12.50 41.81 21.96
N THR A 312 -11.18 41.79 21.75
CA THR A 312 -10.19 42.35 22.67
C THR A 312 -9.02 43.03 21.95
N GLY A 313 -8.06 43.60 22.67
CA GLY A 313 -6.93 44.32 22.05
C GLY A 313 -6.09 45.16 23.02
N ASN A 314 -4.97 45.67 22.53
CA ASN A 314 -4.07 46.63 23.21
C ASN A 314 -3.59 46.16 24.60
N GLY A 315 -3.29 44.87 24.76
CA GLY A 315 -2.80 44.32 26.02
C GLY A 315 -3.89 43.86 26.99
N TYR A 316 -5.16 43.89 26.57
CA TYR A 316 -6.31 43.37 27.32
C TYR A 316 -6.69 41.96 26.84
N GLY A 317 -7.64 41.35 27.55
CA GLY A 317 -8.21 40.06 27.21
C GLY A 317 -9.60 39.85 27.80
N ASP A 318 -10.19 38.70 27.49
CA ASP A 318 -11.50 38.24 27.97
C ASP A 318 -11.39 36.85 28.62
N THR A 319 -12.28 36.56 29.57
CA THR A 319 -12.28 35.30 30.34
C THR A 319 -13.64 34.62 30.24
N TYR A 320 -13.63 33.32 29.95
CA TYR A 320 -14.82 32.45 29.94
C TYR A 320 -14.57 31.21 30.79
N SER A 321 -15.64 30.52 31.14
CA SER A 321 -15.59 29.15 31.64
C SER A 321 -16.34 28.24 30.68
N PHE A 322 -15.81 27.07 30.38
CA PHE A 322 -16.40 26.13 29.42
C PHE A 322 -16.34 24.68 29.92
N GLU A 323 -17.17 23.82 29.34
CA GLU A 323 -17.18 22.37 29.58
C GLU A 323 -16.60 21.63 28.37
N GLY A 324 -15.97 20.47 28.59
CA GLY A 324 -15.42 19.65 27.53
C GLY A 324 -14.09 20.20 26.98
N GLU A 325 -13.79 19.96 25.71
CA GLU A 325 -12.50 20.32 25.10
C GLU A 325 -12.62 21.55 24.22
N LEU A 326 -11.55 22.34 24.13
CA LEU A 326 -11.40 23.41 23.13
C LEU A 326 -11.04 22.76 21.79
N THR A 327 -11.95 22.83 20.82
CA THR A 327 -11.79 22.15 19.52
C THR A 327 -11.39 23.10 18.40
N ASP A 328 -11.63 24.40 18.56
CA ASP A 328 -11.31 25.40 17.55
C ASP A 328 -11.03 26.77 18.18
N PHE A 329 -10.13 27.53 17.57
CA PHE A 329 -9.82 28.92 17.94
C PHE A 329 -9.30 29.69 16.72
N GLY A 330 -9.91 30.83 16.40
CA GLY A 330 -9.45 31.68 15.31
C GLY A 330 -9.79 33.15 15.48
N PRO A 331 -9.04 34.07 14.83
CA PRO A 331 -7.84 33.81 14.04
C PRO A 331 -6.60 33.58 14.94
N VAL A 332 -5.64 32.79 14.44
CA VAL A 332 -4.32 32.60 15.08
C VAL A 332 -3.37 33.71 14.61
N GLU A 333 -2.94 34.54 15.56
CA GLU A 333 -2.10 35.71 15.28
C GLU A 333 -0.93 35.75 16.27
N ALA A 334 0.25 36.20 15.82
CA ALA A 334 1.48 36.16 16.63
C ALA A 334 1.41 37.01 17.93
N PHE A 335 0.48 37.96 18.02
CA PHE A 335 0.26 38.80 19.19
C PHE A 335 -0.83 38.24 20.14
N VAL A 336 -1.40 37.07 19.87
CA VAL A 336 -2.47 36.45 20.66
C VAL A 336 -1.92 35.36 21.57
N GLU A 337 -2.35 35.36 22.83
CA GLU A 337 -2.03 34.32 23.82
C GLU A 337 -3.33 33.80 24.42
N VAL A 338 -3.59 32.50 24.27
CA VAL A 338 -4.73 31.83 24.90
C VAL A 338 -4.23 30.96 26.05
N ARG A 339 -4.94 31.02 27.18
CA ARG A 339 -4.68 30.16 28.34
C ARG A 339 -5.90 29.36 28.70
N VAL A 340 -5.71 28.06 28.90
CA VAL A 340 -6.72 27.17 29.50
C VAL A 340 -6.23 26.75 30.88
N ASP A 341 -7.05 26.99 31.90
CA ASP A 341 -6.74 26.79 33.33
C ASP A 341 -5.40 27.42 33.77
N GLY A 342 -5.07 28.56 33.15
CA GLY A 342 -3.85 29.31 33.42
C GLY A 342 -2.59 28.78 32.72
N ALA A 343 -2.70 27.71 31.92
CA ALA A 343 -1.62 27.22 31.05
C ALA A 343 -1.77 27.81 29.64
N VAL A 344 -0.69 28.36 29.08
CA VAL A 344 -0.66 28.82 27.69
C VAL A 344 -0.76 27.60 26.76
N ILE A 345 -1.67 27.66 25.79
CA ILE A 345 -1.84 26.61 24.78
C ILE A 345 -1.15 27.02 23.46
N ASP A 346 -0.68 26.02 22.71
CA ASP A 346 -0.11 26.23 21.38
C ASP A 346 -1.25 26.42 20.37
N LEU A 347 -1.34 27.58 19.75
CA LEU A 347 -2.41 27.90 18.80
C LEU A 347 -2.14 27.38 17.38
N SER A 348 -0.92 26.90 17.09
CA SER A 348 -0.60 26.32 15.78
C SER A 348 -1.45 25.10 15.44
N GLN A 349 -2.00 24.41 16.46
CA GLN A 349 -2.94 23.30 16.27
C GLN A 349 -4.32 23.73 15.70
N PHE A 350 -4.65 25.02 15.78
CA PHE A 350 -5.91 25.61 15.28
C PHE A 350 -5.68 26.53 14.07
N GLU A 351 -4.48 26.54 13.50
CA GLU A 351 -4.27 27.13 12.19
C GLU A 351 -5.05 26.27 11.18
N SER A 352 -6.22 26.76 10.76
CA SER A 352 -7.02 26.09 9.75
C SER A 352 -6.26 26.09 8.43
N GLU A 353 -5.91 24.90 7.93
CA GLU A 353 -5.81 24.69 6.48
C GLU A 353 -7.12 25.15 5.83
N PRO A 354 -7.09 25.90 4.70
CA PRO A 354 -8.30 26.43 4.10
C PRO A 354 -9.30 25.31 3.78
N ASP A 355 -10.57 25.47 4.17
CA ASP A 355 -11.66 24.56 3.77
C ASP A 355 -11.83 24.59 2.25
N LEU A 356 -11.31 23.55 1.59
CA LEU A 356 -11.29 23.36 0.15
C LEU A 356 -12.52 22.59 -0.40
N SER A 357 -13.60 22.41 0.36
CA SER A 357 -14.73 21.55 -0.02
C SER A 357 -15.75 22.14 -1.03
N ALA A 358 -15.53 23.36 -1.55
CA ALA A 358 -16.40 23.96 -2.56
C ALA A 358 -16.26 23.29 -3.95
N THR A 359 -17.36 22.70 -4.44
CA THR A 359 -17.33 21.57 -5.37
C THR A 359 -17.38 21.89 -6.87
N ALA A 360 -17.30 23.15 -7.31
CA ALA A 360 -17.22 23.47 -8.75
C ALA A 360 -16.66 24.87 -9.06
N GLY A 361 -15.82 24.95 -10.09
CA GLY A 361 -15.37 26.21 -10.70
C GLY A 361 -14.34 27.01 -9.89
N ARG A 362 -13.49 26.33 -9.13
CA ARG A 362 -12.37 26.95 -8.42
C ARG A 362 -11.27 27.36 -9.37
N THR A 363 -10.44 28.30 -8.95
CA THR A 363 -9.28 28.77 -9.73
C THR A 363 -8.00 28.37 -9.03
N ILE A 364 -7.03 27.82 -9.76
CA ILE A 364 -5.67 27.59 -9.28
C ILE A 364 -4.69 28.41 -10.13
N GLU A 365 -3.87 29.23 -9.48
CA GLU A 365 -2.78 29.99 -10.09
C GLU A 365 -1.45 29.38 -9.65
N VAL A 366 -0.59 29.03 -10.59
CA VAL A 366 0.75 28.52 -10.34
C VAL A 366 1.75 29.60 -10.70
N LEU A 367 2.45 30.13 -9.72
CA LEU A 367 3.37 31.26 -9.87
C LEU A 367 4.80 30.83 -9.55
N THR A 368 5.77 31.47 -10.22
CA THR A 368 7.18 31.35 -9.86
C THR A 368 7.56 32.31 -8.73
N THR A 369 8.29 31.83 -7.71
CA THR A 369 8.72 32.66 -6.56
C THR A 369 10.06 33.37 -6.77
N GLU A 370 10.82 32.99 -7.80
CA GLU A 370 12.15 33.53 -8.09
C GLU A 370 12.24 34.30 -9.41
N ASN A 371 13.27 35.13 -9.56
CA ASN A 371 13.56 35.83 -10.82
C ASN A 371 15.08 35.86 -11.10
N PRO A 372 15.56 35.24 -12.20
CA PRO A 372 14.80 34.42 -13.15
C PRO A 372 14.58 33.01 -12.60
N SER A 373 13.36 32.49 -12.64
CA SER A 373 13.11 31.05 -12.55
C SER A 373 12.16 30.59 -13.64
N GLU A 374 12.40 29.35 -14.05
CA GLU A 374 11.54 28.53 -14.89
C GLU A 374 11.03 27.42 -13.97
N LEU A 375 9.76 27.05 -14.09
CA LEU A 375 9.09 26.08 -13.22
C LEU A 375 8.33 25.09 -14.09
N ASP A 376 8.81 23.85 -14.12
CA ASP A 376 8.04 22.69 -14.55
C ASP A 376 7.17 22.22 -13.39
N TYR A 377 5.86 22.14 -13.60
CA TYR A 377 4.93 21.70 -12.57
C TYR A 377 3.90 20.71 -13.10
N ARG A 378 3.36 19.94 -12.16
CA ARG A 378 2.29 18.99 -12.35
C ARG A 378 1.43 19.00 -11.09
N PHE A 379 0.12 18.92 -11.26
CA PHE A 379 -0.81 18.74 -10.14
C PHE A 379 -2.00 17.89 -10.56
N ALA A 380 -2.69 17.31 -9.57
CA ALA A 380 -3.92 16.57 -9.82
C ALA A 380 -5.08 17.03 -8.95
N THR A 381 -6.29 16.84 -9.44
CA THR A 381 -7.53 17.18 -8.74
C THR A 381 -8.55 16.06 -8.83
N THR A 382 -9.50 16.01 -7.89
CA THR A 382 -10.60 15.01 -7.92
C THR A 382 -11.64 15.28 -9.01
N GLY A 383 -11.67 16.47 -9.61
CA GLY A 383 -12.58 16.85 -10.69
C GLY A 383 -11.90 17.55 -11.86
N GLU A 384 -12.68 17.90 -12.88
CA GLU A 384 -12.18 18.38 -14.18
C GLU A 384 -11.33 19.65 -14.08
N ILE A 385 -10.13 19.63 -14.68
CA ILE A 385 -9.27 20.81 -14.84
C ILE A 385 -9.50 21.42 -16.23
N ARG A 386 -9.50 22.74 -16.33
CA ARG A 386 -9.65 23.49 -17.59
C ARG A 386 -8.69 24.70 -17.59
N PRO A 387 -7.78 24.82 -18.58
CA PRO A 387 -6.85 25.93 -18.65
C PRO A 387 -7.57 27.26 -18.92
N VAL A 388 -7.15 28.33 -18.22
CA VAL A 388 -7.64 29.69 -18.44
C VAL A 388 -6.71 30.40 -19.43
N THR A 389 -7.14 30.46 -20.69
CA THR A 389 -6.31 30.96 -21.80
C THR A 389 -6.50 32.44 -22.12
N ASP A 390 -7.47 33.10 -21.49
CA ASP A 390 -7.85 34.50 -21.74
C ASP A 390 -7.65 35.43 -20.54
N ALA A 391 -6.86 35.01 -19.54
CA ALA A 391 -6.49 35.85 -18.41
C ALA A 391 -5.61 37.03 -18.84
N GLU A 392 -5.77 38.19 -18.19
CA GLU A 392 -4.96 39.39 -18.47
C GLU A 392 -3.50 39.21 -18.03
N GLU A 393 -3.28 38.47 -16.93
CA GLU A 393 -1.99 38.00 -16.41
C GLU A 393 -2.12 36.50 -16.11
N ASN A 394 -1.03 35.76 -16.25
CA ASN A 394 -0.91 34.34 -15.91
C ASN A 394 -1.85 33.38 -16.68
N ALA A 395 -2.09 33.64 -17.97
CA ALA A 395 -2.90 32.75 -18.80
C ALA A 395 -2.15 31.44 -19.10
N ALA A 396 -2.81 30.30 -18.85
CA ALA A 396 -2.29 29.00 -19.27
C ALA A 396 -2.07 29.00 -20.79
N SER A 397 -0.92 28.49 -21.20
CA SER A 397 -0.32 28.69 -22.50
C SER A 397 -0.31 27.38 -23.30
N GLY A 398 0.10 27.43 -24.58
CA GLY A 398 0.01 26.26 -25.47
C GLY A 398 0.98 25.12 -25.16
N ASN A 399 1.84 25.28 -24.15
CA ASN A 399 2.73 24.26 -23.60
C ASN A 399 2.12 23.48 -22.44
N ASP A 400 0.94 23.88 -21.96
CA ASP A 400 0.26 23.20 -20.87
C ASP A 400 -0.68 22.12 -21.40
N SER A 401 -0.81 21.03 -20.66
CA SER A 401 -1.69 19.92 -21.00
C SER A 401 -2.52 19.46 -19.82
N VAL A 402 -3.74 19.01 -20.11
CA VAL A 402 -4.69 18.53 -19.11
C VAL A 402 -5.29 17.21 -19.59
N ARG A 403 -5.39 16.23 -18.68
CA ARG A 403 -5.93 14.90 -18.96
C ARG A 403 -6.77 14.35 -17.80
N GLU A 404 -7.79 13.58 -18.14
CA GLU A 404 -8.54 12.74 -17.20
C GLU A 404 -7.78 11.42 -17.00
N ASN A 405 -7.64 10.98 -15.75
CA ASN A 405 -7.01 9.73 -15.34
C ASN A 405 -8.03 8.57 -15.33
N ALA A 406 -7.52 7.33 -15.33
CA ALA A 406 -8.38 6.14 -15.36
C ALA A 406 -9.24 5.96 -14.09
N ASP A 407 -8.81 6.54 -12.97
CA ASP A 407 -9.51 6.54 -11.68
C ASP A 407 -10.57 7.67 -11.56
N GLY A 408 -10.72 8.50 -12.59
CA GLY A 408 -11.64 9.64 -12.62
C GLY A 408 -11.07 10.95 -12.07
N THR A 409 -9.82 10.96 -11.59
CA THR A 409 -9.11 12.20 -11.24
C THR A 409 -8.61 12.92 -12.50
N TRP A 410 -8.13 14.16 -12.38
CA TRP A 410 -7.59 14.93 -13.48
C TRP A 410 -6.18 15.40 -13.17
N THR A 411 -5.31 15.47 -14.18
CA THR A 411 -3.93 15.95 -14.05
C THR A 411 -3.68 17.08 -15.03
N ALA A 412 -2.99 18.11 -14.56
CA ALA A 412 -2.42 19.16 -15.39
C ALA A 412 -0.90 19.13 -15.32
N ASP A 413 -0.28 19.26 -16.48
CA ASP A 413 1.16 19.39 -16.71
C ASP A 413 1.39 20.77 -17.31
N GLY A 414 2.30 21.56 -16.75
CA GLY A 414 2.58 22.88 -17.29
C GLY A 414 3.97 23.39 -17.00
N TYR A 415 4.30 24.48 -17.67
CA TYR A 415 5.59 25.15 -17.52
C TYR A 415 5.40 26.66 -17.52
N THR A 416 5.93 27.31 -16.48
CA THR A 416 5.85 28.77 -16.33
C THR A 416 7.16 29.38 -15.88
N GLY A 417 7.28 30.71 -15.85
CA GLY A 417 8.54 31.35 -15.48
C GLY A 417 8.67 32.84 -15.75
N ASN A 418 9.80 33.41 -15.35
CA ASN A 418 10.20 34.79 -15.57
C ASN A 418 9.21 35.84 -15.01
N GLY A 419 8.59 35.54 -13.87
CA GLY A 419 7.62 36.41 -13.22
C GLY A 419 6.21 36.34 -13.81
N TYR A 420 5.94 35.32 -14.62
CA TYR A 420 4.61 34.90 -15.02
C TYR A 420 4.22 33.60 -14.29
N GLY A 421 2.94 33.29 -14.34
CA GLY A 421 2.37 32.03 -13.87
C GLY A 421 1.34 31.50 -14.86
N ASP A 422 0.69 30.40 -14.50
CA ASP A 422 -0.41 29.81 -15.28
C ASP A 422 -1.65 29.67 -14.41
N THR A 423 -2.83 29.80 -15.02
CA THR A 423 -4.12 29.76 -14.33
C THR A 423 -5.00 28.67 -14.92
N TYR A 424 -5.60 27.86 -14.04
CA TYR A 424 -6.58 26.85 -14.39
C TYR A 424 -7.85 27.06 -13.58
N THR A 425 -8.98 26.63 -14.14
CA THR A 425 -10.17 26.34 -13.35
C THR A 425 -10.24 24.85 -13.08
N PHE A 426 -10.67 24.44 -11.89
CA PHE A 426 -10.84 23.03 -11.57
C PHE A 426 -12.09 22.77 -10.74
N ASP A 427 -12.62 21.55 -10.85
CA ASP A 427 -13.67 21.01 -10.00
C ASP A 427 -13.04 20.04 -8.99
N GLY A 428 -13.71 19.80 -7.85
CA GLY A 428 -13.17 18.90 -6.80
C GLY A 428 -11.98 19.51 -6.04
N GLU A 429 -11.19 18.67 -5.39
CA GLU A 429 -10.06 18.98 -4.47
C GLU A 429 -8.70 18.90 -5.16
N LEU A 430 -7.74 19.74 -4.74
CA LEU A 430 -6.32 19.52 -5.07
C LEU A 430 -5.87 18.26 -4.35
N LEU A 431 -5.30 17.31 -5.07
CA LEU A 431 -4.80 16.06 -4.50
C LEU A 431 -3.33 16.18 -4.14
N TRP A 432 -2.55 16.77 -5.05
CA TRP A 432 -1.11 16.94 -4.90
C TRP A 432 -0.56 17.95 -5.91
N PHE A 433 0.65 18.48 -5.65
CA PHE A 433 1.39 19.38 -6.51
C PHE A 433 2.89 19.06 -6.48
N GLY A 434 3.58 19.09 -7.62
CA GLY A 434 5.03 18.86 -7.69
C GLY A 434 5.57 18.95 -9.12
N PRO A 435 6.80 18.47 -9.39
CA PRO A 435 7.79 18.03 -8.41
C PRO A 435 8.50 19.20 -7.70
N ASP A 436 8.44 20.42 -8.25
CA ASP A 436 9.15 21.58 -7.70
C ASP A 436 8.22 22.45 -6.85
N VAL A 437 8.13 22.11 -5.56
CA VAL A 437 7.34 22.85 -4.57
C VAL A 437 8.09 24.05 -3.99
N ASP A 438 9.43 24.01 -3.97
CA ASP A 438 10.28 25.03 -3.33
C ASP A 438 10.29 26.36 -4.11
N HIS A 439 10.13 26.29 -5.44
CA HIS A 439 10.16 27.46 -6.33
C HIS A 439 8.76 27.87 -6.84
N ALA A 440 7.70 27.25 -6.30
CA ALA A 440 6.31 27.52 -6.67
C ALA A 440 5.56 28.29 -5.56
N GLU A 441 4.77 29.28 -5.96
CA GLU A 441 3.68 29.81 -5.13
C GLU A 441 2.37 29.44 -5.81
N VAL A 442 1.62 28.55 -5.18
CA VAL A 442 0.31 28.11 -5.68
C VAL A 442 -0.77 28.87 -4.93
N ARG A 443 -1.73 29.42 -5.66
CA ARG A 443 -2.92 30.06 -5.09
C ARG A 443 -4.18 29.35 -5.53
N ILE A 444 -5.03 28.97 -4.59
CA ILE A 444 -6.39 28.51 -4.87
C ILE A 444 -7.37 29.63 -4.49
N ASP A 445 -8.21 30.02 -5.45
CA ASP A 445 -9.18 31.11 -5.32
C ASP A 445 -8.57 32.42 -4.78
N GLY A 446 -7.31 32.68 -5.15
CA GLY A 446 -6.53 33.86 -4.75
C GLY A 446 -5.80 33.74 -3.41
N SER A 447 -5.96 32.65 -2.68
CA SER A 447 -5.28 32.39 -1.39
C SER A 447 -4.08 31.48 -1.61
N VAL A 448 -2.92 31.84 -1.04
CA VAL A 448 -1.70 31.00 -1.10
C VAL A 448 -1.95 29.70 -0.34
N VAL A 449 -1.54 28.58 -0.93
CA VAL A 449 -1.68 27.23 -0.38
C VAL A 449 -0.33 26.77 0.16
N ASP A 450 -0.31 26.17 1.37
CA ASP A 450 0.86 25.41 1.81
C ASP A 450 0.89 24.06 1.09
N LEU A 451 1.96 23.82 0.33
CA LEU A 451 2.12 22.60 -0.47
C LEU A 451 2.65 21.41 0.34
N SER A 452 3.02 21.61 1.61
CA SER A 452 3.60 20.56 2.46
C SER A 452 2.66 19.35 2.65
N GLY A 453 1.34 19.56 2.60
CA GLY A 453 0.33 18.50 2.65
C GLY A 453 -0.11 17.92 1.30
N TYR A 454 0.43 18.42 0.19
CA TYR A 454 0.04 18.06 -1.18
C TYR A 454 1.17 17.31 -1.90
N GLU A 455 1.77 16.34 -1.21
CA GLU A 455 2.87 15.56 -1.76
C GLU A 455 2.36 14.67 -2.92
N PRO A 456 3.03 14.66 -4.09
CA PRO A 456 2.65 13.77 -5.17
C PRO A 456 2.67 12.32 -4.67
N PRO A 457 1.68 11.49 -5.05
CA PRO A 457 1.73 10.07 -4.75
C PRO A 457 3.05 9.54 -5.26
N GLU A 458 3.70 8.70 -4.45
CA GLU A 458 4.86 7.94 -4.89
C GLU A 458 4.51 7.35 -6.26
N PRO A 459 5.24 7.71 -7.33
CA PRO A 459 4.88 7.29 -8.67
C PRO A 459 4.82 5.77 -8.65
N ALA A 460 3.70 5.21 -9.14
CA ALA A 460 3.54 3.77 -9.23
C ALA A 460 4.80 3.18 -9.86
N VAL A 461 5.47 2.27 -9.14
CA VAL A 461 6.71 1.68 -9.60
C VAL A 461 6.42 0.90 -10.89
N VAL A 462 6.95 1.38 -12.02
CA VAL A 462 6.65 0.79 -13.33
C VAL A 462 7.69 -0.26 -13.69
N MET A 463 7.29 -1.52 -13.57
CA MET A 463 8.11 -2.64 -14.01
C MET A 463 8.17 -2.70 -15.55
N GLY A 464 9.37 -2.78 -16.12
CA GLY A 464 9.57 -2.91 -17.57
C GLY A 464 9.34 -1.63 -18.40
N GLY A 465 9.04 -0.50 -17.75
CA GLY A 465 8.73 0.79 -18.38
C GLY A 465 7.41 0.75 -19.17
N GLY A 466 7.28 1.61 -20.17
CA GLY A 466 6.05 1.76 -20.95
C GLY A 466 5.06 2.67 -20.23
N ASP A 467 3.78 2.31 -20.28
CA ASP A 467 2.73 3.15 -19.69
C ASP A 467 2.98 3.39 -18.20
N GLY A 468 2.93 4.65 -17.78
CA GLY A 468 3.19 5.08 -16.41
C GLY A 468 4.66 5.38 -16.09
N TYR A 469 5.60 5.04 -16.97
CA TYR A 469 7.00 5.40 -16.79
C TYR A 469 7.17 6.93 -16.81
N SER A 470 7.78 7.51 -15.77
CA SER A 470 7.88 8.96 -15.62
C SER A 470 9.00 9.60 -16.45
N GLY A 471 10.04 8.84 -16.78
CA GLY A 471 11.21 9.33 -17.52
C GLY A 471 11.03 9.39 -19.04
N THR A 472 9.80 9.39 -19.58
CA THR A 472 9.57 9.43 -21.04
C THR A 472 10.14 10.70 -21.68
N VAL A 473 10.57 10.61 -22.94
CA VAL A 473 10.98 11.76 -23.75
C VAL A 473 9.92 12.00 -24.82
N PRO A 474 9.17 13.11 -24.80
CA PRO A 474 8.21 13.45 -25.84
C PRO A 474 8.88 13.98 -27.12
N GLU A 475 8.20 13.87 -28.26
CA GLU A 475 8.72 14.36 -29.56
C GLU A 475 9.01 15.88 -29.53
N SER A 476 8.35 16.65 -28.66
CA SER A 476 8.61 18.09 -28.49
C SER A 476 10.03 18.42 -28.01
N GLU A 477 10.72 17.46 -27.37
CA GLU A 477 12.12 17.58 -26.96
C GLU A 477 13.12 17.18 -28.05
N ALA A 478 12.65 16.71 -29.22
CA ALA A 478 13.50 16.25 -30.29
C ALA A 478 14.22 17.40 -31.02
N ASP A 479 15.56 17.32 -31.12
CA ASP A 479 16.33 18.16 -32.04
C ASP A 479 16.19 17.68 -33.49
N VAL A 480 16.02 16.37 -33.68
CA VAL A 480 15.79 15.76 -34.98
C VAL A 480 14.94 14.51 -34.88
N VAL A 481 13.85 14.47 -35.67
CA VAL A 481 13.01 13.28 -35.82
C VAL A 481 13.44 12.49 -37.06
N VAL A 482 13.60 11.17 -36.93
CA VAL A 482 14.07 10.26 -37.98
C VAL A 482 13.10 9.10 -38.19
N SER A 483 12.84 8.76 -39.46
CA SER A 483 11.91 7.68 -39.83
C SER A 483 12.55 6.61 -40.72
N SER A 484 13.82 6.81 -41.08
CA SER A 484 14.54 5.94 -42.00
C SER A 484 16.01 5.74 -41.60
N ARG A 485 16.61 4.64 -42.07
CA ARG A 485 18.01 4.33 -41.82
C ARG A 485 18.95 5.46 -42.25
N GLY A 486 18.65 6.10 -43.38
CA GLY A 486 19.45 7.21 -43.92
C GLY A 486 19.44 8.41 -42.98
N GLU A 487 18.24 8.80 -42.53
CA GLU A 487 18.04 9.89 -41.57
C GLU A 487 18.70 9.59 -40.23
N LEU A 488 18.46 8.42 -39.64
CA LEU A 488 19.10 8.00 -38.38
C LEU A 488 20.63 8.04 -38.48
N THR A 489 21.20 7.55 -39.58
CA THR A 489 22.65 7.59 -39.78
C THR A 489 23.18 9.02 -39.90
N SER A 490 22.45 9.88 -40.60
CA SER A 490 22.84 11.28 -40.79
C SER A 490 22.69 12.10 -39.50
N ALA A 491 21.61 11.86 -38.74
CA ALA A 491 21.34 12.48 -37.45
C ALA A 491 22.43 12.12 -36.44
N LEU A 492 22.67 10.83 -36.19
CA LEU A 492 23.73 10.38 -35.28
C LEU A 492 25.13 10.83 -35.73
N GLY A 493 25.37 10.95 -37.04
CA GLY A 493 26.66 11.43 -37.55
C GLY A 493 26.87 12.94 -37.43
N GLY A 494 25.83 13.70 -37.10
CA GLY A 494 25.85 15.16 -36.98
C GLY A 494 25.42 15.70 -35.60
N ALA A 495 24.96 14.83 -34.70
CA ALA A 495 24.51 15.20 -33.36
C ALA A 495 25.69 15.59 -32.45
N ASP A 496 25.48 16.64 -31.67
CA ASP A 496 26.36 17.13 -30.63
C ASP A 496 25.83 16.73 -29.24
N ARG A 497 26.69 16.86 -28.22
CA ARG A 497 26.30 16.60 -26.82
C ARG A 497 25.10 17.47 -26.43
N GLY A 498 24.07 16.86 -25.85
CA GLY A 498 22.81 17.47 -25.48
C GLY A 498 21.69 17.21 -26.48
N ASP A 499 22.02 16.79 -27.70
CA ASP A 499 20.99 16.59 -28.74
C ASP A 499 20.14 15.34 -28.46
N VAL A 500 18.85 15.44 -28.79
CA VAL A 500 17.88 14.34 -28.82
C VAL A 500 17.63 13.92 -30.26
N VAL A 501 18.09 12.72 -30.62
CA VAL A 501 17.74 12.05 -31.87
C VAL A 501 16.52 11.18 -31.62
N TYR A 502 15.38 11.57 -32.19
CA TYR A 502 14.09 10.95 -31.93
C TYR A 502 13.66 10.04 -33.07
N VAL A 503 13.39 8.77 -32.78
CA VAL A 503 12.85 7.83 -33.76
C VAL A 503 11.34 8.03 -33.83
N ASP A 504 10.82 8.29 -35.03
CA ASP A 504 9.39 8.42 -35.27
C ASP A 504 8.65 7.17 -34.74
N PRO A 505 7.57 7.33 -33.94
CA PRO A 505 6.84 6.22 -33.31
C PRO A 505 6.35 5.14 -34.30
N SER A 506 6.03 5.56 -35.53
CA SER A 506 5.55 4.65 -36.58
C SER A 506 6.67 3.98 -37.38
N ALA A 507 7.92 4.38 -37.15
CA ALA A 507 9.05 3.88 -37.91
C ALA A 507 9.53 2.51 -37.41
N SER A 508 9.82 1.64 -38.37
CA SER A 508 10.62 0.43 -38.17
C SER A 508 11.83 0.49 -39.09
N ILE A 509 12.99 0.80 -38.50
CA ILE A 509 14.23 1.12 -39.19
C ILE A 509 15.17 -0.10 -39.16
N ASP A 510 15.31 -0.79 -40.29
CA ASP A 510 16.25 -1.90 -40.43
C ASP A 510 17.70 -1.41 -40.58
N VAL A 511 18.60 -1.91 -39.72
CA VAL A 511 20.05 -1.68 -39.69
C VAL A 511 20.76 -3.05 -39.80
N PRO A 512 20.74 -3.70 -40.98
CA PRO A 512 21.11 -5.12 -41.10
C PRO A 512 22.62 -5.38 -41.27
N ASP A 513 23.41 -4.34 -41.54
CA ASP A 513 24.79 -4.50 -42.02
C ASP A 513 25.74 -3.37 -41.60
N ARG A 514 25.47 -2.72 -40.46
CA ARG A 514 26.34 -1.69 -39.88
C ARG A 514 26.14 -1.56 -38.37
N GLU A 515 27.16 -1.06 -37.70
CA GLU A 515 27.12 -0.61 -36.31
C GLU A 515 26.99 0.93 -36.31
N LEU A 516 25.89 1.46 -35.78
CA LEU A 516 25.72 2.90 -35.59
C LEU A 516 26.22 3.27 -34.19
N THR A 517 27.04 4.31 -34.10
CA THR A 517 27.49 4.85 -32.82
C THR A 517 26.64 6.07 -32.48
N ILE A 518 26.03 6.03 -31.30
CA ILE A 518 25.38 7.18 -30.67
C ILE A 518 26.49 8.05 -30.06
N PRO A 519 26.69 9.31 -30.48
CA PRO A 519 27.78 10.15 -30.00
C PRO A 519 27.70 10.41 -28.50
N SER A 520 28.82 10.76 -27.86
CA SER A 520 28.83 11.01 -26.43
C SER A 520 27.90 12.18 -26.04
N GLY A 521 27.09 12.01 -25.00
CA GLY A 521 26.18 13.03 -24.52
C GLY A 521 24.87 13.17 -25.30
N VAL A 522 24.58 12.25 -26.23
CA VAL A 522 23.37 12.26 -27.06
C VAL A 522 22.33 11.31 -26.50
N THR A 523 21.06 11.73 -26.55
CA THR A 523 19.90 10.87 -26.26
C THR A 523 19.33 10.31 -27.56
N LEU A 524 19.16 8.99 -27.63
CA LEU A 524 18.39 8.31 -28.67
C LEU A 524 17.03 7.93 -28.08
N ALA A 525 15.96 8.59 -28.51
CA ALA A 525 14.63 8.49 -27.91
C ALA A 525 13.53 8.02 -28.87
N SER A 526 12.41 7.54 -28.34
CA SER A 526 11.09 7.50 -29.00
C SER A 526 10.00 7.56 -27.92
N ASP A 527 8.73 7.36 -28.30
CA ASP A 527 7.56 7.67 -27.47
C ASP A 527 6.99 6.50 -26.64
N ARG A 528 7.72 5.39 -26.44
CA ARG A 528 7.20 4.26 -25.65
C ARG A 528 6.73 4.74 -24.27
N GLY A 529 5.48 4.42 -23.91
CA GLY A 529 4.85 4.86 -22.66
C GLY A 529 4.13 6.21 -22.73
N ILE A 530 4.16 6.90 -23.87
CA ILE A 530 3.36 8.09 -24.13
C ILE A 530 2.12 7.69 -24.94
N GLY A 531 0.94 7.92 -24.37
CA GLY A 531 -0.33 7.67 -25.08
C GLY A 531 -0.54 6.22 -25.52
N GLY A 532 0.03 5.25 -24.81
CA GLY A 532 -0.04 3.82 -25.15
C GLY A 532 0.84 3.41 -26.33
N SER A 533 1.83 4.22 -26.72
CA SER A 533 2.76 3.86 -27.79
C SER A 533 3.76 2.79 -27.36
N ASP A 534 4.10 1.90 -28.30
CA ASP A 534 5.19 0.92 -28.15
C ASP A 534 6.58 1.53 -28.39
N GLY A 535 6.65 2.75 -28.92
CA GLY A 535 7.88 3.35 -29.43
C GLY A 535 8.29 2.89 -30.83
N GLY A 536 9.05 3.74 -31.51
CA GLY A 536 9.69 3.42 -32.79
C GLY A 536 10.67 2.24 -32.65
N GLU A 537 10.94 1.54 -33.76
CA GLU A 537 11.74 0.32 -33.75
C GLU A 537 13.05 0.47 -34.55
N ILE A 538 14.16 0.04 -33.96
CA ILE A 538 15.43 -0.19 -34.65
C ILE A 538 15.66 -1.70 -34.73
N ARG A 539 15.57 -2.24 -35.94
CA ARG A 539 15.65 -3.68 -36.20
C ARG A 539 16.98 -4.07 -36.82
N ALA A 540 17.49 -5.24 -36.46
CA ALA A 540 18.71 -5.83 -37.03
C ALA A 540 18.42 -7.20 -37.65
N ASP A 541 17.86 -7.20 -38.87
CA ASP A 541 17.40 -8.44 -39.54
C ASP A 541 18.45 -9.49 -39.82
N ARG A 542 19.72 -9.09 -39.72
CA ARG A 542 20.86 -9.93 -40.02
C ARG A 542 21.90 -9.79 -38.93
N VAL A 543 22.49 -10.92 -38.59
CA VAL A 543 23.61 -10.94 -37.66
C VAL A 543 24.85 -10.32 -38.32
N TYR A 544 25.22 -9.12 -37.86
CA TYR A 544 26.34 -8.34 -38.37
C TYR A 544 27.06 -7.61 -37.24
N GLY A 545 28.39 -7.62 -37.26
CA GLY A 545 29.22 -6.91 -36.28
C GLY A 545 28.90 -7.29 -34.83
N GLU A 546 28.96 -6.32 -33.95
CA GLU A 546 28.56 -6.36 -32.54
C GLU A 546 27.08 -6.04 -32.33
N GLY A 547 26.38 -5.49 -33.33
CA GLY A 547 24.98 -5.06 -33.20
C GLY A 547 24.62 -3.82 -34.01
N PRO A 548 23.34 -3.42 -34.04
CA PRO A 548 22.89 -2.19 -34.70
C PRO A 548 23.38 -0.93 -33.99
N LEU A 549 23.54 -0.96 -32.65
CA LEU A 549 23.81 0.23 -31.83
C LEU A 549 25.04 0.08 -30.92
N GLN A 550 25.81 1.16 -30.80
CA GLN A 550 26.92 1.32 -29.88
C GLN A 550 26.87 2.71 -29.23
N THR A 551 27.31 2.84 -27.99
CA THR A 551 27.32 4.14 -27.29
C THR A 551 28.70 4.80 -27.22
N GLY A 552 28.73 6.13 -27.24
CA GLY A 552 29.79 6.94 -26.64
C GLY A 552 29.61 7.05 -25.12
N ASP A 553 30.24 8.05 -24.50
CA ASP A 553 30.08 8.37 -23.07
C ASP A 553 28.81 9.19 -22.83
N ASP A 554 28.19 9.11 -21.65
CA ASP A 554 27.02 9.91 -21.26
C ASP A 554 25.85 9.79 -22.26
N VAL A 555 25.61 8.60 -22.82
CA VAL A 555 24.52 8.34 -23.77
C VAL A 555 23.30 7.81 -23.03
N ARG A 556 22.12 8.30 -23.40
CA ARG A 556 20.83 7.72 -22.99
C ARG A 556 20.14 7.08 -24.18
N VAL A 557 19.62 5.86 -24.00
CA VAL A 557 18.78 5.17 -25.00
C VAL A 557 17.44 4.86 -24.36
N THR A 558 16.37 5.51 -24.83
CA THR A 558 15.07 5.47 -24.14
C THR A 558 13.85 5.41 -25.06
N GLY A 559 12.77 4.80 -24.59
CA GLY A 559 11.46 4.92 -25.21
C GLY A 559 11.30 4.22 -26.56
N LEU A 560 12.19 3.31 -26.93
CA LEU A 560 12.17 2.63 -28.25
C LEU A 560 12.31 1.11 -28.16
N ARG A 561 12.05 0.45 -29.28
CA ARG A 561 12.25 -1.00 -29.45
C ARG A 561 13.52 -1.28 -30.23
N VAL A 562 14.28 -2.28 -29.80
CA VAL A 562 15.48 -2.77 -30.49
C VAL A 562 15.36 -4.28 -30.69
N SER A 563 15.20 -4.72 -31.94
CA SER A 563 14.86 -6.11 -32.24
C SER A 563 15.87 -6.82 -33.15
N GLY A 564 16.13 -8.08 -32.87
CA GLY A 564 16.97 -8.99 -33.64
C GLY A 564 16.16 -10.12 -34.30
N PRO A 565 16.81 -11.03 -35.06
CA PRO A 565 16.12 -12.01 -35.88
C PRO A 565 15.65 -13.26 -35.12
N ILE A 566 16.02 -13.43 -33.84
CA ILE A 566 15.67 -14.61 -33.04
C ILE A 566 14.31 -14.38 -32.38
N THR A 567 13.43 -15.39 -32.44
CA THR A 567 12.08 -15.34 -31.84
C THR A 567 11.79 -16.53 -30.93
N GLU A 568 12.73 -17.47 -30.82
CA GLU A 568 12.62 -18.69 -30.03
C GLU A 568 14.01 -19.17 -29.61
N TYR A 569 14.09 -20.24 -28.81
CA TYR A 569 15.36 -20.87 -28.49
C TYR A 569 16.07 -21.39 -29.74
N VAL A 570 17.36 -21.08 -29.89
CA VAL A 570 18.17 -21.53 -31.02
C VAL A 570 19.49 -22.15 -30.59
N ASP A 571 19.94 -23.14 -31.36
CA ASP A 571 21.27 -23.72 -31.20
C ASP A 571 22.37 -22.68 -31.42
N TYR A 572 23.50 -22.87 -30.73
CA TYR A 572 24.67 -22.03 -30.89
C TYR A 572 25.13 -21.96 -32.34
N SER A 573 25.28 -20.75 -32.86
CA SER A 573 25.84 -20.51 -34.19
C SER A 573 26.66 -19.23 -34.23
N ARG A 574 27.49 -19.08 -35.28
CA ARG A 574 28.24 -17.85 -35.55
C ARG A 574 27.94 -17.37 -36.97
N PRO A 575 28.00 -16.05 -37.26
CA PRO A 575 28.32 -14.93 -36.34
C PRO A 575 27.25 -14.70 -35.26
N VAL A 576 27.55 -13.83 -34.29
CA VAL A 576 26.66 -13.42 -33.18
C VAL A 576 26.71 -11.91 -33.03
N HIS A 577 25.63 -11.30 -32.53
CA HIS A 577 25.51 -9.84 -32.33
C HIS A 577 24.66 -9.52 -31.09
N SER A 578 24.73 -8.28 -30.62
CA SER A 578 23.96 -7.77 -29.49
C SER A 578 23.03 -6.64 -29.95
N GLY A 579 22.05 -6.24 -29.13
CA GLY A 579 21.18 -5.10 -29.46
C GLY A 579 21.89 -3.77 -29.27
N VAL A 580 22.22 -3.45 -28.02
CA VAL A 580 22.98 -2.26 -27.65
C VAL A 580 24.31 -2.67 -27.05
N THR A 581 25.42 -2.21 -27.63
CA THR A 581 26.75 -2.38 -27.04
C THR A 581 27.23 -1.09 -26.39
N VAL A 582 27.22 -1.06 -25.05
CA VAL A 582 27.67 0.11 -24.28
C VAL A 582 29.19 0.12 -24.25
N LYS A 583 29.81 1.16 -24.84
CA LYS A 583 31.28 1.31 -24.90
C LYS A 583 31.82 2.51 -24.14
N GLY A 584 30.99 3.52 -23.87
CA GLY A 584 31.37 4.65 -23.03
C GLY A 584 30.81 4.53 -21.62
N THR A 585 31.31 5.40 -20.75
CA THR A 585 30.91 5.50 -19.34
C THR A 585 29.69 6.39 -19.17
N GLY A 586 29.00 6.32 -18.02
CA GLY A 586 27.87 7.21 -17.71
C GLY A 586 26.63 7.00 -18.59
N CYS A 587 26.49 5.81 -19.20
CA CYS A 587 25.36 5.51 -20.07
C CYS A 587 24.15 5.00 -19.28
N GLU A 588 22.97 5.33 -19.80
CA GLU A 588 21.66 4.95 -19.28
C GLU A 588 20.84 4.28 -20.39
N ILE A 589 20.24 3.13 -20.07
CA ILE A 589 19.38 2.38 -20.99
C ILE A 589 18.06 2.14 -20.25
N ASP A 590 17.00 2.81 -20.67
CA ASP A 590 15.76 2.85 -19.91
C ASP A 590 14.51 2.82 -20.79
N ASN A 591 13.38 2.31 -20.29
CA ASN A 591 12.12 2.33 -21.04
C ASN A 591 12.22 1.78 -22.48
N VAL A 592 13.04 0.75 -22.67
CA VAL A 592 13.21 0.10 -23.97
C VAL A 592 12.63 -1.31 -23.96
N GLU A 593 12.22 -1.78 -25.14
CA GLU A 593 12.00 -3.21 -25.39
C GLU A 593 13.18 -3.75 -26.22
N ILE A 594 13.90 -4.76 -25.72
CA ILE A 594 15.04 -5.35 -26.44
C ILE A 594 14.87 -6.86 -26.57
N SER A 595 14.85 -7.35 -27.82
CA SER A 595 14.65 -8.77 -28.06
C SER A 595 15.37 -9.35 -29.28
N GLY A 596 15.55 -10.68 -29.27
CA GLY A 596 15.95 -11.44 -30.45
C GLY A 596 17.43 -11.42 -30.83
N PHE A 597 18.33 -11.12 -29.88
CA PHE A 597 19.77 -11.10 -30.13
C PHE A 597 20.47 -12.40 -29.74
N SER A 598 21.44 -12.81 -30.57
CA SER A 598 22.17 -14.08 -30.41
C SER A 598 23.27 -14.02 -29.33
N TYR A 599 23.84 -12.84 -29.10
CA TYR A 599 24.84 -12.65 -28.06
C TYR A 599 24.19 -12.09 -26.80
N ALA A 600 23.71 -10.85 -26.83
CA ALA A 600 23.03 -10.21 -25.70
C ALA A 600 22.02 -9.15 -26.15
N GLY A 601 20.97 -8.87 -25.38
CA GLY A 601 20.17 -7.66 -25.57
C GLY A 601 21.02 -6.41 -25.36
N VAL A 602 21.59 -6.28 -24.17
CA VAL A 602 22.54 -5.23 -23.78
C VAL A 602 23.90 -5.85 -23.43
N LYS A 603 24.94 -5.36 -24.10
CA LYS A 603 26.32 -5.79 -23.88
C LYS A 603 27.14 -4.64 -23.31
N LEU A 604 27.48 -4.75 -22.03
CA LEU A 604 28.26 -3.73 -21.33
C LEU A 604 29.76 -4.02 -21.49
N GLN A 605 30.49 -3.08 -22.07
CA GLN A 605 31.96 -3.02 -22.01
C GLN A 605 32.44 -2.03 -20.94
N GLU A 606 31.54 -1.15 -20.50
CA GLU A 606 31.68 -0.21 -19.40
C GLU A 606 30.41 -0.30 -18.54
N ALA A 607 30.49 0.09 -17.26
CA ALA A 607 29.34 0.12 -16.37
C ALA A 607 28.27 1.12 -16.86
N ALA A 608 27.01 0.80 -16.60
CA ALA A 608 25.84 1.55 -17.05
C ALA A 608 24.69 1.35 -16.09
N TYR A 609 23.72 2.25 -16.16
CA TYR A 609 22.43 2.12 -15.50
C TYR A 609 21.43 1.53 -16.50
N VAL A 610 20.82 0.39 -16.19
CA VAL A 610 19.84 -0.27 -17.06
C VAL A 610 18.57 -0.53 -16.28
N HIS A 611 17.48 0.16 -16.63
CA HIS A 611 16.27 0.12 -15.80
C HIS A 611 14.97 0.21 -16.58
N HIS A 612 13.86 -0.15 -15.93
CA HIS A 612 12.51 0.06 -16.47
C HIS A 612 12.37 -0.42 -17.92
N SER A 613 12.98 -1.56 -18.27
CA SER A 613 13.04 -2.06 -19.64
C SER A 613 12.53 -3.48 -19.73
N HIS A 614 11.92 -3.83 -20.87
CA HIS A 614 11.47 -5.19 -21.16
C HIS A 614 12.51 -5.88 -22.06
N ILE A 615 13.30 -6.80 -21.49
CA ILE A 615 14.41 -7.44 -22.19
C ILE A 615 14.14 -8.94 -22.29
N HIS A 616 13.89 -9.44 -23.49
CA HIS A 616 13.39 -10.81 -23.65
C HIS A 616 13.82 -11.53 -24.93
N THR A 617 13.58 -12.84 -24.98
CA THR A 617 13.77 -13.68 -26.18
C THR A 617 15.21 -13.66 -26.73
N ASN A 618 16.20 -13.41 -25.88
CA ASN A 618 17.62 -13.56 -26.23
C ASN A 618 18.05 -14.99 -25.92
N ALA A 619 17.60 -15.96 -26.73
CA ALA A 619 17.57 -17.38 -26.34
C ALA A 619 18.55 -18.29 -27.13
N MET A 620 19.81 -17.91 -27.31
CA MET A 620 20.80 -18.77 -27.99
C MET A 620 21.58 -19.65 -27.01
N ASP A 621 21.76 -20.94 -27.33
CA ASP A 621 22.61 -21.85 -26.55
C ASP A 621 24.03 -21.29 -26.35
N GLY A 622 24.57 -21.46 -25.13
CA GLY A 622 25.86 -20.95 -24.70
C GLY A 622 26.04 -19.42 -24.66
N LEU A 623 25.10 -18.65 -25.21
CA LEU A 623 25.08 -17.17 -25.22
C LEU A 623 23.71 -16.68 -24.75
N GLY A 624 23.06 -15.76 -25.48
CA GLY A 624 21.69 -15.33 -25.20
C GLY A 624 21.53 -14.60 -23.86
N TYR A 625 22.32 -13.56 -23.61
CA TYR A 625 22.17 -12.78 -22.38
C TYR A 625 21.06 -11.71 -22.56
N GLY A 626 20.27 -11.40 -21.53
CA GLY A 626 19.52 -10.15 -21.51
C GLY A 626 20.51 -8.99 -21.40
N ILE A 627 21.26 -8.97 -20.31
CA ILE A 627 22.36 -8.05 -20.02
C ILE A 627 23.62 -8.86 -19.71
N VAL A 628 24.76 -8.45 -20.29
CA VAL A 628 26.07 -9.03 -19.93
C VAL A 628 27.14 -7.99 -19.65
N CYS A 629 27.70 -8.07 -18.44
CA CYS A 629 28.76 -7.21 -17.90
C CYS A 629 30.14 -7.80 -18.23
N ASN A 630 30.88 -7.14 -19.13
CA ASN A 630 32.22 -7.59 -19.54
C ASN A 630 33.37 -6.75 -18.98
N GLN A 631 33.06 -5.60 -18.38
CA GLN A 631 34.02 -4.72 -17.74
C GLN A 631 34.70 -5.36 -16.52
N GLU A 632 35.80 -4.78 -16.04
CA GLU A 632 36.41 -5.17 -14.76
C GLU A 632 35.94 -4.18 -13.67
N GLY A 633 35.38 -4.69 -12.57
CA GLY A 633 34.75 -3.84 -11.55
C GLY A 633 33.56 -3.03 -12.09
N GLY A 634 33.34 -1.85 -11.52
CA GLY A 634 32.33 -0.88 -11.97
C GLY A 634 30.99 -0.98 -11.24
N ASP A 635 30.25 0.13 -11.29
CA ASP A 635 29.00 0.34 -10.56
C ASP A 635 27.80 0.12 -11.50
N THR A 636 27.70 -1.08 -12.08
CA THR A 636 26.53 -1.43 -12.91
C THR A 636 25.31 -1.62 -12.02
N LEU A 637 24.26 -0.85 -12.30
CA LEU A 637 22.96 -0.97 -11.63
C LEU A 637 21.90 -1.45 -12.62
N VAL A 638 21.17 -2.49 -12.26
CA VAL A 638 20.10 -3.09 -13.03
C VAL A 638 18.83 -3.16 -12.18
N GLU A 639 17.80 -2.37 -12.50
CA GLU A 639 16.58 -2.33 -11.69
C GLU A 639 15.27 -2.06 -12.42
N TYR A 640 14.15 -2.52 -11.86
CA TYR A 640 12.81 -2.33 -12.42
C TYR A 640 12.62 -2.87 -13.84
N ASN A 641 13.49 -3.80 -14.27
CA ASN A 641 13.35 -4.43 -15.58
C ASN A 641 12.42 -5.64 -15.52
N GLU A 642 11.75 -5.90 -16.63
CA GLU A 642 11.06 -7.15 -16.88
C GLU A 642 11.91 -8.02 -17.82
N PHE A 643 12.25 -9.23 -17.39
CA PHE A 643 13.01 -10.19 -18.17
C PHE A 643 12.19 -11.44 -18.47
N ASN A 644 12.22 -11.91 -19.71
CA ASN A 644 11.59 -13.19 -20.06
C ASN A 644 12.34 -13.91 -21.19
N LEU A 645 12.31 -15.24 -21.25
CA LEU A 645 12.89 -16.06 -22.33
C LEU A 645 14.33 -15.68 -22.75
N ASN A 646 15.15 -15.19 -21.82
CA ASN A 646 16.59 -15.05 -22.05
C ASN A 646 17.28 -16.36 -21.68
N ARG A 647 18.50 -16.58 -22.19
CA ARG A 647 19.32 -17.69 -21.67
C ARG A 647 19.89 -17.41 -20.30
N HIS A 648 20.43 -16.22 -20.10
CA HIS A 648 20.67 -15.64 -18.79
C HIS A 648 20.13 -14.22 -18.84
N SER A 649 19.32 -13.79 -17.88
CA SER A 649 18.78 -12.43 -17.88
C SER A 649 19.86 -11.40 -17.54
N VAL A 650 20.65 -11.65 -16.49
CA VAL A 650 21.81 -10.82 -16.15
C VAL A 650 23.02 -11.70 -15.89
N ALA A 651 24.15 -11.40 -16.53
CA ALA A 651 25.39 -12.13 -16.25
C ALA A 651 26.64 -11.26 -16.28
N ASN A 652 27.71 -11.76 -15.67
CA ASN A 652 29.06 -11.22 -15.85
C ASN A 652 30.05 -12.31 -16.26
N ARG A 653 31.21 -11.90 -16.78
CA ARG A 653 32.32 -12.81 -17.15
C ARG A 653 33.22 -13.22 -15.99
N GLY A 654 32.85 -12.88 -14.76
CA GLY A 654 33.60 -13.15 -13.54
C GLY A 654 34.54 -12.05 -13.10
N TYR A 655 34.42 -10.84 -13.67
CA TYR A 655 35.28 -9.69 -13.34
C TYR A 655 34.48 -8.42 -12.96
N ALA A 656 33.33 -8.18 -13.58
CA ALA A 656 32.45 -7.07 -13.23
C ALA A 656 31.66 -7.36 -11.96
N GLY A 657 31.59 -6.39 -11.05
CA GLY A 657 30.55 -6.32 -10.04
C GLY A 657 29.24 -5.80 -10.63
N TYR A 658 28.14 -5.99 -9.91
CA TYR A 658 26.84 -5.40 -10.26
C TYR A 658 25.93 -5.34 -9.04
N GLU A 659 24.93 -4.48 -9.13
CA GLU A 659 23.73 -4.49 -8.32
C GLU A 659 22.53 -4.82 -9.23
N VAL A 660 21.81 -5.88 -8.86
CA VAL A 660 20.61 -6.36 -9.56
C VAL A 660 19.48 -6.33 -8.55
N ARG A 661 18.57 -5.36 -8.68
CA ARG A 661 17.49 -5.18 -7.71
C ARG A 661 16.16 -4.81 -8.31
N TYR A 662 15.06 -5.12 -7.63
CA TYR A 662 13.72 -4.73 -8.08
C TYR A 662 13.40 -5.18 -9.51
N ASN A 663 13.96 -6.29 -9.99
CA ASN A 663 13.64 -6.82 -11.32
C ASN A 663 12.65 -7.98 -11.21
N HIS A 664 11.80 -8.10 -12.23
CA HIS A 664 10.90 -9.23 -12.41
C HIS A 664 11.47 -10.17 -13.47
N PHE A 665 11.74 -11.42 -13.08
CA PHE A 665 12.10 -12.47 -14.01
C PHE A 665 10.88 -13.37 -14.26
N GLY A 666 10.25 -13.18 -15.42
CA GLY A 666 9.02 -13.85 -15.84
C GLY A 666 9.20 -15.34 -16.15
N GLU A 667 8.07 -16.02 -16.41
CA GLU A 667 7.90 -17.48 -16.36
C GLU A 667 8.84 -18.30 -17.25
N ASP A 668 9.22 -17.79 -18.42
CA ASP A 668 10.03 -18.53 -19.36
C ASP A 668 11.52 -18.28 -19.12
N ALA A 669 12.27 -19.34 -18.87
CA ALA A 669 13.72 -19.28 -18.79
C ALA A 669 14.38 -20.45 -19.49
N ILE A 670 15.44 -20.18 -20.25
CA ILE A 670 16.24 -21.26 -20.85
C ILE A 670 17.23 -21.82 -19.83
N ALA A 671 17.79 -20.99 -18.96
CA ALA A 671 18.69 -21.37 -17.87
C ALA A 671 18.58 -20.35 -16.71
N TYR A 672 19.45 -20.47 -15.70
CA TYR A 672 19.43 -19.56 -14.53
C TYR A 672 19.43 -18.09 -14.94
N GLN A 673 18.66 -17.26 -14.23
CA GLN A 673 18.40 -15.87 -14.63
C GLN A 673 19.58 -14.96 -14.30
N VAL A 674 20.19 -15.09 -13.11
CA VAL A 674 21.34 -14.27 -12.70
C VAL A 674 22.58 -15.13 -12.53
N GLY A 675 23.68 -14.73 -13.18
CA GLY A 675 24.85 -15.60 -13.33
C GLY A 675 26.20 -14.91 -13.28
N THR A 676 27.10 -15.48 -12.48
CA THR A 676 28.51 -15.09 -12.46
C THR A 676 29.37 -16.21 -13.03
N HIS A 677 30.31 -15.85 -13.90
CA HIS A 677 31.32 -16.78 -14.42
C HIS A 677 32.57 -16.77 -13.53
N ARG A 678 33.46 -17.76 -13.71
CA ARG A 678 34.77 -17.75 -13.04
C ARG A 678 35.62 -16.58 -13.56
N PRO A 679 36.37 -15.85 -12.71
CA PRO A 679 36.79 -16.27 -11.36
C PRO A 679 35.81 -16.05 -10.20
N GLY A 680 34.82 -15.16 -10.32
CA GLY A 680 33.83 -14.93 -9.26
C GLY A 680 33.34 -13.49 -9.10
N ALA A 681 33.85 -12.54 -9.91
CA ALA A 681 33.55 -11.10 -9.86
C ALA A 681 34.07 -10.40 -8.59
N THR A 682 33.80 -9.09 -8.47
CA THR A 682 34.18 -8.27 -7.31
C THR A 682 33.13 -8.35 -6.20
N THR A 683 32.22 -7.38 -6.16
CA THR A 683 31.06 -7.30 -5.26
C THR A 683 29.80 -7.52 -6.10
N LEU A 684 28.90 -8.36 -5.61
CA LEU A 684 27.63 -8.66 -6.26
C LEU A 684 26.50 -8.39 -5.26
N GLU A 685 25.56 -7.56 -5.65
CA GLU A 685 24.36 -7.26 -4.87
C GLU A 685 23.17 -7.75 -5.67
N ILE A 686 22.40 -8.69 -5.11
CA ILE A 686 21.25 -9.30 -5.78
C ILE A 686 20.10 -9.29 -4.79
N HIS A 687 19.19 -8.34 -4.88
CA HIS A 687 18.17 -8.19 -3.85
C HIS A 687 16.83 -7.62 -4.31
N HIS A 688 15.75 -7.91 -3.59
CA HIS A 688 14.42 -7.39 -3.92
C HIS A 688 14.00 -7.72 -5.36
N ASN A 689 14.42 -8.87 -5.91
CA ASN A 689 13.95 -9.33 -7.22
C ASN A 689 12.94 -10.46 -7.05
N THR A 690 12.04 -10.59 -8.01
CA THR A 690 11.10 -11.71 -8.09
C THR A 690 11.51 -12.67 -9.20
N PHE A 691 11.75 -13.93 -8.84
CA PHE A 691 12.19 -15.01 -9.72
C PHE A 691 11.10 -16.07 -9.87
N VAL A 692 10.32 -15.97 -10.96
CA VAL A 692 9.16 -16.84 -11.23
C VAL A 692 9.53 -18.23 -11.79
N PRO A 693 10.54 -18.40 -12.68
CA PRO A 693 10.76 -19.68 -13.37
C PRO A 693 11.10 -20.86 -12.46
N THR A 694 10.25 -21.87 -12.37
CA THR A 694 10.65 -23.13 -11.71
C THR A 694 11.31 -24.10 -12.69
N LEU A 695 10.97 -24.04 -13.98
CA LEU A 695 11.50 -24.91 -15.03
C LEU A 695 12.47 -24.17 -15.95
N HIS A 696 13.63 -24.76 -16.23
CA HIS A 696 14.47 -24.28 -17.35
C HIS A 696 14.24 -25.11 -18.61
N LEU A 697 13.97 -24.41 -19.71
CA LEU A 697 13.59 -25.03 -20.99
C LEU A 697 14.73 -25.82 -21.65
N ASN A 698 16.01 -25.57 -21.32
CA ASN A 698 17.13 -26.32 -21.91
C ASN A 698 17.37 -27.70 -21.26
N SER A 699 17.02 -27.88 -20.00
CA SER A 699 17.28 -29.07 -19.19
C SER A 699 16.02 -29.92 -19.04
N GLY A 700 14.85 -29.28 -19.01
CA GLY A 700 13.58 -29.92 -18.68
C GLY A 700 13.44 -30.27 -17.19
N GLU A 701 14.25 -29.68 -16.30
CA GLU A 701 14.24 -29.96 -14.85
C GLU A 701 13.43 -28.93 -14.04
N ASP A 702 12.62 -29.39 -13.08
CA ASP A 702 11.75 -28.54 -12.23
C ASP A 702 11.71 -28.98 -10.74
N PRO A 703 12.15 -28.13 -9.77
CA PRO A 703 12.65 -26.78 -9.95
C PRO A 703 14.13 -26.73 -10.40
N GLU A 704 14.62 -25.61 -10.95
CA GLU A 704 16.04 -25.36 -11.24
C GLU A 704 16.54 -24.03 -10.62
N SER A 705 17.87 -23.83 -10.56
CA SER A 705 18.52 -22.73 -9.86
C SER A 705 18.32 -21.37 -10.52
N HIS A 706 18.06 -20.31 -9.76
CA HIS A 706 17.89 -18.95 -10.31
C HIS A 706 19.18 -18.15 -10.34
N VAL A 707 19.98 -18.28 -9.28
CA VAL A 707 21.26 -17.58 -9.12
C VAL A 707 22.41 -18.58 -9.13
N SER A 708 23.38 -18.38 -10.04
CA SER A 708 24.57 -19.23 -10.13
C SER A 708 25.86 -18.41 -10.02
N ILE A 709 26.51 -18.47 -8.86
CA ILE A 709 27.79 -17.80 -8.61
C ILE A 709 28.94 -18.76 -8.86
N ARG A 710 29.50 -18.78 -10.07
CA ARG A 710 30.61 -19.71 -10.39
C ARG A 710 31.95 -19.10 -10.03
N GLY A 711 32.55 -19.60 -8.95
CA GLY A 711 33.80 -19.08 -8.42
C GLY A 711 33.59 -18.39 -7.08
N VAL A 712 34.55 -17.56 -6.67
CA VAL A 712 34.53 -16.87 -5.37
C VAL A 712 34.63 -15.37 -5.64
N PRO A 713 33.59 -14.58 -5.28
CA PRO A 713 33.67 -13.12 -5.33
C PRO A 713 34.88 -12.60 -4.58
N ASP A 714 35.54 -11.56 -5.10
CA ASP A 714 36.72 -10.97 -4.44
C ASP A 714 36.35 -10.34 -3.09
N ASP A 715 35.13 -9.80 -2.96
CA ASP A 715 34.58 -9.20 -1.73
C ASP A 715 33.40 -10.02 -1.17
N VAL A 716 32.19 -9.83 -1.72
CA VAL A 716 30.98 -10.54 -1.31
C VAL A 716 29.97 -10.65 -2.46
N ALA A 717 29.18 -11.73 -2.46
CA ALA A 717 27.87 -11.77 -3.10
C ALA A 717 26.79 -11.67 -2.00
N ASP A 718 26.16 -10.51 -1.84
CA ASP A 718 25.06 -10.30 -0.90
C ASP A 718 23.72 -10.53 -1.62
N ILE A 719 22.97 -11.55 -1.18
CA ILE A 719 21.74 -12.01 -1.82
C ILE A 719 20.59 -11.99 -0.81
N HIS A 720 19.72 -10.98 -0.85
CA HIS A 720 18.67 -10.83 0.16
C HIS A 720 17.35 -10.26 -0.36
N HIS A 721 16.25 -10.42 0.38
CA HIS A 721 14.93 -9.88 0.01
C HIS A 721 14.41 -10.28 -1.37
N ASN A 722 14.98 -11.32 -1.99
CA ASN A 722 14.44 -11.83 -3.24
C ASN A 722 13.32 -12.82 -2.96
N TRP A 723 12.37 -12.86 -3.87
CA TRP A 723 11.35 -13.90 -3.92
C TRP A 723 11.72 -14.94 -4.98
N PHE A 724 12.07 -16.15 -4.54
CA PHE A 724 12.32 -17.29 -5.42
C PHE A 724 11.13 -18.25 -5.41
N HIS A 725 10.46 -18.45 -6.54
CA HIS A 725 9.41 -19.47 -6.64
C HIS A 725 9.96 -20.89 -6.45
N ASN A 726 11.26 -21.11 -6.69
CA ASN A 726 11.93 -22.35 -6.32
C ASN A 726 12.03 -22.51 -4.78
N PRO A 727 11.37 -23.51 -4.18
CA PRO A 727 11.34 -23.69 -2.72
C PRO A 727 12.64 -24.28 -2.15
N ARG A 728 13.60 -24.69 -3.00
CA ARG A 728 14.85 -25.32 -2.54
C ARG A 728 15.81 -24.26 -2.02
N ARG A 729 16.18 -24.40 -0.75
CA ARG A 729 17.09 -23.48 -0.03
C ARG A 729 18.52 -23.53 -0.62
N PRO A 730 19.32 -22.47 -0.47
CA PRO A 730 20.68 -22.38 -1.03
C PRO A 730 21.62 -23.51 -0.58
N ASP A 731 22.46 -24.00 -1.49
CA ASP A 731 23.53 -24.98 -1.19
C ASP A 731 24.79 -24.73 -2.06
N PRO A 732 26.02 -24.86 -1.53
CA PRO A 732 27.24 -24.85 -2.34
C PRO A 732 27.28 -25.99 -3.37
N GLY A 733 28.06 -25.79 -4.43
CA GLY A 733 28.25 -26.78 -5.48
C GLY A 733 27.27 -26.59 -6.65
N ARG A 734 26.99 -27.69 -7.35
CA ARG A 734 26.01 -27.71 -8.44
C ARG A 734 24.77 -28.40 -7.93
N GLY A 735 23.62 -27.85 -8.25
CA GLY A 735 22.36 -28.45 -7.91
C GLY A 735 21.20 -27.65 -8.48
N ARG A 736 20.09 -27.73 -7.79
CA ARG A 736 18.78 -27.25 -8.23
C ARG A 736 18.16 -26.29 -7.20
N GLU A 737 18.96 -25.88 -6.23
CA GLU A 737 18.67 -24.91 -5.22
C GLU A 737 18.52 -23.53 -5.86
N SER A 738 17.65 -22.71 -5.30
CA SER A 738 17.40 -21.32 -5.74
C SER A 738 18.70 -20.54 -5.98
N ILE A 739 19.66 -20.69 -5.06
CA ILE A 739 21.00 -20.11 -5.13
C ILE A 739 22.02 -21.24 -5.04
N ILE A 740 22.95 -21.28 -6.00
CA ILE A 740 24.08 -22.22 -6.01
C ILE A 740 25.42 -21.49 -6.17
N GLN A 741 26.46 -22.02 -5.51
CA GLN A 741 27.85 -21.61 -5.74
C GLN A 741 28.69 -22.77 -6.28
N PRO A 742 28.74 -22.99 -7.60
CA PRO A 742 29.54 -24.07 -8.15
C PRO A 742 31.04 -23.90 -7.88
N HIS A 743 31.73 -25.04 -7.71
CA HIS A 743 33.19 -25.14 -7.55
C HIS A 743 33.75 -24.82 -6.16
N VAL A 744 32.89 -24.68 -5.16
CA VAL A 744 33.26 -24.65 -3.73
C VAL A 744 32.57 -25.79 -2.99
N GLU A 745 33.12 -26.21 -1.85
CA GLU A 745 32.51 -27.21 -0.95
C GLU A 745 31.63 -26.55 0.13
N GLU A 746 31.86 -25.28 0.43
CA GLU A 746 31.13 -24.44 1.37
C GLU A 746 31.00 -23.04 0.76
N PHE A 747 29.90 -22.32 1.07
CA PHE A 747 29.74 -20.94 0.61
C PHE A 747 30.95 -20.10 1.02
N THR A 748 31.51 -19.37 0.05
CA THR A 748 32.72 -18.55 0.25
C THR A 748 32.48 -17.19 -0.36
N ASN A 749 32.59 -16.12 0.44
CA ASN A 749 32.27 -14.75 0.06
C ASN A 749 30.86 -14.63 -0.55
N LEU A 750 29.90 -15.33 0.04
CA LEU A 750 28.49 -15.32 -0.36
C LEU A 750 27.65 -15.29 0.91
N ASP A 751 26.88 -14.23 1.07
CA ASP A 751 25.93 -14.03 2.15
C ASP A 751 24.51 -14.09 1.57
N TYR A 752 23.61 -14.78 2.26
CA TYR A 752 22.20 -14.83 1.89
C TYR A 752 21.32 -14.75 3.13
N ARG A 753 20.30 -13.88 3.07
CA ARG A 753 19.39 -13.62 4.21
C ARG A 753 18.05 -13.09 3.70
N ASN A 754 16.99 -13.23 4.50
CA ASN A 754 15.68 -12.62 4.22
C ASN A 754 15.12 -12.85 2.80
N ASN A 755 15.46 -13.96 2.14
CA ASN A 755 14.83 -14.33 0.87
C ASN A 755 13.62 -15.21 1.14
N HIS A 756 12.57 -15.07 0.32
CA HIS A 756 11.44 -15.98 0.29
C HIS A 756 11.69 -17.12 -0.70
N TYR A 757 11.27 -18.34 -0.33
CA TYR A 757 11.43 -19.54 -1.15
C TYR A 757 10.13 -20.33 -1.21
N GLY A 758 9.60 -20.47 -2.42
CA GLY A 758 8.26 -20.96 -2.68
C GLY A 758 7.47 -19.92 -3.47
N SER A 759 6.39 -20.37 -4.12
CA SER A 759 5.51 -19.51 -4.92
C SER A 759 4.38 -18.88 -4.11
N ASP A 760 4.32 -19.14 -2.81
CA ASP A 760 3.35 -18.50 -1.93
C ASP A 760 3.79 -17.04 -1.70
N GLU A 761 2.83 -16.12 -1.63
CA GLU A 761 3.13 -14.70 -1.39
C GLU A 761 3.97 -14.52 -0.10
N PRO A 762 5.04 -13.72 -0.13
CA PRO A 762 5.78 -13.37 1.08
C PRO A 762 4.87 -12.64 2.08
N ALA A 763 5.04 -12.92 3.37
CA ALA A 763 4.32 -12.20 4.43
C ALA A 763 4.90 -10.81 4.75
N ASP A 764 6.09 -10.52 4.20
CA ASP A 764 6.84 -9.28 4.37
C ASP A 764 6.84 -8.58 3.01
N ASP A 765 6.32 -7.37 2.95
CA ASP A 765 6.16 -6.57 1.73
C ASP A 765 7.50 -6.02 1.22
N ASP A 766 8.57 -6.09 2.03
CA ASP A 766 9.95 -5.79 1.63
C ASP A 766 10.61 -6.95 0.85
N ILE A 767 9.87 -7.99 0.43
CA ILE A 767 10.41 -9.13 -0.32
C ILE A 767 9.84 -9.20 -1.74
N GLY A 768 10.75 -9.25 -2.72
CA GLY A 768 10.42 -9.27 -4.14
C GLY A 768 10.58 -7.89 -4.78
N CYS A 769 10.27 -7.79 -6.08
CA CYS A 769 10.12 -6.48 -6.72
C CYS A 769 8.76 -5.86 -6.34
N PRO A 770 8.63 -4.52 -6.37
CA PRO A 770 7.38 -3.83 -6.06
C PRO A 770 6.23 -4.16 -7.01
#